data_AF-R5V7A5-F1
#
_entry.id   AF-R5V7A5-F1
#
_cell.length_a   1.000
_cell.length_b   1.000
_cell.length_c   1.000
_cell.angle_alpha   90.00
_cell.angle_beta   90.00
_cell.angle_gamma   90.00
#
_symmetry.space_group_name_H-M   'P 1'
#
loop_
_entity.id
_entity.type
_entity.pdbx_description
1 polymer ?
#
loop_
_entity_poly.entity_id
_entity_poly.type
_entity_poly.pdbx_seq_one_letter_code
_entity_poly.pdbx_strand_id
1 'polypeptide(L)'
;MKKVFLIIGIISSLCACRQENRYLGEGEGALSLQVTMGEAVEVVSRTSLGNEEIEALKNDCKVRIYEGDKLIRKYSSWSSVPEKIDLSAGTDYRVRVVAGDSVSASLDKKYYEGVETFSVVDGQTTSVEVNCNIANTLVKVNFSEELKKYLASGAVTVSVDATDGALDYNWSEEGTESPVGYYMLPSGKEYLTCVFNATTKNGKKITQTNKIEPAKASTLYTLTYALSTEEPEHPTDEGGAFFSLKVDETPLYTQKEEIGIYRRPVIRVMSGEEEISTDSPWFLSLNSSVSPQIIMSGSSALTTASVEGTLLEKLGFSGIIDLLSEESVGVLQQKGISLTISAEAQGKQIVMDWGNSWNELLKEETMYSLRYVLADEQGKQRELDWQIVVSDMNAQAVEIPRFETWADRTVFYGEVIEGHTSEAGTVYSFQYRKKGEETWSQNIPAVLSGQTIKSDVLKGLTPGTTYEYRILEDTKISNMICEVTTEEASVLPNSGFENWSGDVPKLIYGSGETMFWDSGNHGSQKVSRNVTTPDATVRHSGNYSAKLSSIYASMLGIGQFAAGNIFIGQYLDTQMDGLTGHGVLGLGRPFASRPLALRGYIRYISGNVDKGGDKIANGTQDKGIIYVALTDGEGEEFNGTRWSFVIKTKESKFFDKNGANVVAYGDKIWEASTEGEGMHEFIIPFEYKSMERIPNRIMLVAAASQFGDYFQGSTGSVMWLDDLELIYEESKLPENLR
;
A
#
# COMPACT_ATOMS: atom_id res chain seq x y z
N MET A 1 65.28 -48.93 69.48
CA MET A 1 66.47 -48.06 69.45
C MET A 1 66.82 -47.79 67.99
N LYS A 2 66.26 -46.70 67.42
CA LYS A 2 66.96 -45.48 66.96
C LYS A 2 68.09 -45.75 65.94
N LYS A 3 67.85 -45.46 64.64
CA LYS A 3 68.34 -44.24 63.93
C LYS A 3 68.01 -44.34 62.41
N VAL A 4 67.15 -43.45 61.94
CA VAL A 4 67.43 -42.34 60.99
C VAL A 4 67.43 -42.79 59.53
N PHE A 5 66.32 -42.45 58.85
CA PHE A 5 66.11 -42.55 57.41
C PHE A 5 66.87 -41.45 56.68
N LEU A 6 67.61 -41.81 55.63
CA LEU A 6 67.75 -40.99 54.42
C LEU A 6 68.03 -41.91 53.24
N ILE A 7 67.07 -42.00 52.32
CA ILE A 7 67.07 -42.89 51.15
C ILE A 7 66.85 -42.01 49.90
N ILE A 8 67.82 -42.14 48.99
CA ILE A 8 67.77 -42.11 47.52
C ILE A 8 67.48 -40.79 46.79
N GLY A 9 68.42 -40.47 45.89
CA GLY A 9 68.20 -39.66 44.69
C GLY A 9 69.41 -39.76 43.75
N ILE A 10 69.45 -40.79 42.89
CA ILE A 10 70.34 -40.85 41.73
C ILE A 10 69.49 -41.17 40.50
N ILE A 11 69.47 -40.26 39.53
CA ILE A 11 69.14 -40.54 38.12
C ILE A 11 70.07 -39.69 37.24
N SER A 12 70.79 -40.35 36.34
CA SER A 12 71.46 -39.78 35.17
C SER A 12 70.53 -39.92 33.95
N SER A 13 70.42 -38.91 33.08
CA SER A 13 70.39 -39.01 31.59
C SER A 13 69.86 -37.73 30.90
N LEU A 14 70.56 -37.35 29.82
CA LEU A 14 70.19 -36.63 28.58
C LEU A 14 68.78 -35.99 28.43
N CYS A 15 68.74 -34.76 27.90
CA CYS A 15 67.74 -34.24 26.93
C CYS A 15 68.45 -33.11 26.12
N ALA A 16 68.63 -33.16 24.79
CA ALA A 16 67.67 -33.29 23.69
C ALA A 16 66.67 -32.12 23.62
N CYS A 17 66.64 -31.47 22.44
CA CYS A 17 65.81 -30.31 22.08
C CYS A 17 64.35 -30.43 22.56
N ARG A 18 63.79 -29.32 23.06
CA ARG A 18 62.33 -29.19 23.17
C ARG A 18 61.89 -27.88 22.55
N GLN A 19 61.49 -27.98 21.28
CA GLN A 19 60.40 -27.19 20.73
C GLN A 19 59.23 -27.37 21.72
N GLU A 20 58.84 -26.33 22.46
CA GLU A 20 57.67 -26.39 23.32
C GLU A 20 56.43 -26.47 22.43
N ASN A 21 56.08 -27.68 21.98
CA ASN A 21 54.69 -28.00 21.64
C ASN A 21 53.91 -27.93 22.95
N ARG A 22 53.37 -26.75 23.27
CA ARG A 22 52.24 -26.63 24.19
C ARG A 22 51.10 -27.46 23.60
N TYR A 23 50.64 -28.45 24.35
CA TYR A 23 49.36 -29.11 24.06
C TYR A 23 48.25 -28.11 24.40
N LEU A 24 47.32 -27.87 23.47
CA LEU A 24 46.13 -27.05 23.69
C LEU A 24 45.35 -27.61 24.89
N GLY A 25 44.86 -26.72 25.77
CA GLY A 25 43.98 -27.12 26.88
C GLY A 25 42.61 -27.57 26.38
N GLU A 26 41.88 -28.33 27.21
CA GLU A 26 40.48 -28.71 26.92
C GLU A 26 39.61 -27.44 26.81
N GLY A 27 38.99 -27.22 25.66
CA GLY A 27 38.23 -26.00 25.35
C GLY A 27 39.02 -24.89 24.64
N GLU A 28 40.25 -25.16 24.19
CA GLU A 28 41.12 -24.22 23.46
C GLU A 28 41.43 -24.72 22.03
N GLY A 29 41.46 -23.78 21.07
CA GLY A 29 41.94 -23.99 19.71
C GLY A 29 43.07 -23.01 19.37
N ALA A 30 43.73 -23.21 18.22
CA ALA A 30 44.82 -22.35 17.76
C ALA A 30 44.41 -21.57 16.50
N LEU A 31 44.79 -20.30 16.41
CA LEU A 31 44.68 -19.49 15.20
C LEU A 31 46.03 -19.39 14.51
N SER A 32 46.06 -19.66 13.21
CA SER A 32 47.18 -19.40 12.30
C SER A 32 46.78 -18.28 11.34
N LEU A 33 47.47 -17.14 11.39
CA LEU A 33 47.17 -15.98 10.53
C LEU A 33 48.11 -15.93 9.32
N GLN A 34 47.54 -15.61 8.17
CA GLN A 34 48.27 -15.18 6.98
C GLN A 34 47.76 -13.80 6.58
N VAL A 35 48.67 -12.91 6.20
CA VAL A 35 48.32 -11.56 5.73
C VAL A 35 48.85 -11.38 4.32
N THR A 36 47.95 -11.01 3.42
CA THR A 36 48.25 -10.58 2.07
C THR A 36 47.91 -9.08 1.95
N MET A 37 48.66 -8.37 1.12
CA MET A 37 48.38 -6.99 0.79
C MET A 37 47.83 -6.97 -0.64
N GLY A 38 46.57 -6.59 -0.79
CA GLY A 38 45.90 -6.49 -2.08
C GLY A 38 46.39 -5.30 -2.89
N GLU A 39 46.42 -5.45 -4.22
CA GLU A 39 46.75 -4.37 -5.13
C GLU A 39 45.56 -3.40 -5.30
N ALA A 40 45.84 -2.13 -5.58
CA ALA A 40 44.82 -1.25 -6.14
C ALA A 40 44.42 -1.80 -7.52
N VAL A 41 43.14 -1.68 -7.91
CA VAL A 41 42.67 -1.97 -9.27
C VAL A 41 43.65 -1.38 -10.31
N GLU A 42 43.99 -2.14 -11.36
CA GLU A 42 44.95 -1.78 -12.43
C GLU A 42 44.79 -0.34 -12.99
N VAL A 43 43.61 0.25 -12.82
CA VAL A 43 43.23 1.61 -13.23
C VAL A 43 44.04 2.71 -12.51
N VAL A 44 44.63 2.45 -11.34
CA VAL A 44 45.34 3.50 -10.54
C VAL A 44 46.87 3.38 -10.57
N SER A 45 47.47 2.20 -10.78
CA SER A 45 48.92 2.07 -10.90
C SER A 45 49.31 1.08 -11.99
N ARG A 46 50.04 1.54 -13.02
CA ARG A 46 50.63 0.68 -14.06
C ARG A 46 51.81 -0.18 -13.58
N THR A 47 52.02 -0.27 -12.26
CA THR A 47 53.11 -1.02 -11.65
C THR A 47 52.54 -1.77 -10.46
N SER A 48 52.70 -3.10 -10.44
CA SER A 48 52.40 -3.93 -9.28
C SER A 48 53.21 -3.45 -8.08
N LEU A 49 52.71 -3.68 -6.86
CA LEU A 49 53.48 -3.39 -5.65
C LEU A 49 54.80 -4.17 -5.72
N GLY A 50 55.93 -3.48 -5.60
CA GLY A 50 57.23 -4.14 -5.56
C GLY A 50 57.36 -4.99 -4.29
N ASN A 51 58.09 -6.11 -4.36
CA ASN A 51 58.30 -6.99 -3.19
C ASN A 51 58.85 -6.23 -1.97
N GLU A 52 59.70 -5.22 -2.17
CA GLU A 52 60.21 -4.38 -1.07
C GLU A 52 59.13 -3.51 -0.40
N GLU A 53 58.15 -3.00 -1.17
CA GLU A 53 57.03 -2.19 -0.65
C GLU A 53 56.03 -3.09 0.12
N ILE A 54 55.76 -4.29 -0.39
CA ILE A 54 54.93 -5.30 0.29
C ILE A 54 55.57 -5.70 1.63
N GLU A 55 56.87 -5.97 1.65
CA GLU A 55 57.57 -6.36 2.88
C GLU A 55 57.65 -5.20 3.88
N ALA A 56 57.80 -3.95 3.42
CA ALA A 56 57.72 -2.78 4.29
C ALA A 56 56.32 -2.62 4.93
N LEU A 57 55.24 -2.76 4.14
CA LEU A 57 53.86 -2.69 4.62
C LEU A 57 53.52 -3.83 5.58
N LYS A 58 53.99 -5.05 5.30
CA LYS A 58 53.84 -6.18 6.23
C LYS A 58 54.56 -5.92 7.54
N ASN A 59 55.79 -5.42 7.50
CA ASN A 59 56.55 -5.14 8.72
C ASN A 59 55.90 -4.07 9.62
N ASP A 60 55.22 -3.08 9.04
CA ASP A 60 54.48 -2.03 9.77
C ASP A 60 53.04 -2.45 10.17
N CYS A 61 52.61 -3.67 9.84
CA CYS A 61 51.22 -4.05 10.05
C CYS A 61 50.86 -4.21 11.55
N LYS A 62 49.67 -3.73 11.91
CA LYS A 62 49.13 -3.83 13.27
C LYS A 62 47.94 -4.79 13.25
N VAL A 63 48.06 -5.87 14.00
CA VAL A 63 47.05 -6.93 14.08
C VAL A 63 46.28 -6.82 15.39
N ARG A 64 44.96 -6.85 15.32
CA ARG A 64 44.04 -6.86 16.47
C ARG A 64 43.05 -8.02 16.33
N ILE A 65 42.88 -8.79 17.39
CA ILE A 65 41.92 -9.91 17.41
C ILE A 65 40.87 -9.63 18.47
N TYR A 66 39.62 -9.83 18.11
CA TYR A 66 38.43 -9.59 18.91
C TYR A 66 37.62 -10.87 19.09
N GLU A 67 37.00 -11.00 20.25
CA GLU A 67 35.92 -11.95 20.56
C GLU A 67 34.66 -11.11 20.81
N GLY A 68 33.66 -11.22 19.94
CA GLY A 68 32.62 -10.20 19.79
C GLY A 68 33.23 -8.80 19.64
N ASP A 69 32.86 -7.87 20.53
CA ASP A 69 33.41 -6.50 20.56
C ASP A 69 34.67 -6.35 21.43
N LYS A 70 35.09 -7.40 22.14
CA LYS A 70 36.19 -7.34 23.10
C LYS A 70 37.53 -7.60 22.41
N LEU A 71 38.44 -6.62 22.48
CA LEU A 71 39.83 -6.81 22.04
C LEU A 71 40.56 -7.78 22.97
N ILE A 72 41.05 -8.90 22.44
CA ILE A 72 41.69 -9.97 23.22
C ILE A 72 43.19 -10.15 22.91
N ARG A 73 43.66 -9.73 21.73
CA ARG A 73 45.08 -9.71 21.35
C ARG A 73 45.42 -8.49 20.50
N LYS A 74 46.63 -7.97 20.64
CA LYS A 74 47.15 -6.83 19.88
C LYS A 74 48.65 -7.03 19.59
N TYR A 75 49.03 -6.87 18.33
CA TYR A 75 50.40 -6.92 17.85
C TYR A 75 50.71 -5.63 17.09
N SER A 76 51.90 -5.06 17.30
CA SER A 76 52.26 -3.75 16.73
C SER A 76 53.09 -3.84 15.44
N SER A 77 53.46 -5.05 15.04
CA SER A 77 54.20 -5.38 13.80
C SER A 77 53.96 -6.85 13.45
N TRP A 78 54.07 -7.23 12.18
CA TRP A 78 53.91 -8.64 11.78
C TRP A 78 54.92 -9.57 12.46
N SER A 79 56.17 -9.13 12.63
CA SER A 79 57.23 -9.91 13.28
C SER A 79 56.94 -10.25 14.75
N SER A 80 56.00 -9.54 15.38
CA SER A 80 55.54 -9.81 16.74
C SER A 80 54.37 -10.79 16.84
N VAL A 81 53.80 -11.22 15.71
CA VAL A 81 52.70 -12.18 15.64
C VAL A 81 53.28 -13.62 15.74
N PRO A 82 52.88 -14.42 16.75
CA PRO A 82 53.31 -15.81 16.85
C PRO A 82 52.77 -16.67 15.69
N GLU A 83 53.47 -17.77 15.36
CA GLU A 83 53.03 -18.74 14.35
C GLU A 83 51.66 -19.36 14.68
N LYS A 84 51.36 -19.52 15.97
CA LYS A 84 50.07 -19.98 16.48
C LYS A 84 49.64 -19.15 17.68
N ILE A 85 48.36 -18.76 17.71
CA ILE A 85 47.76 -17.96 18.77
C ILE A 85 46.66 -18.79 19.44
N ASP A 86 46.86 -19.17 20.70
CA ASP A 86 45.88 -19.94 21.46
C ASP A 86 44.67 -19.06 21.87
N LEU A 87 43.47 -19.55 21.56
CA LEU A 87 42.17 -18.90 21.77
C LEU A 87 41.15 -19.93 22.30
N SER A 88 40.13 -19.49 23.04
CA SER A 88 39.05 -20.39 23.50
C SER A 88 38.16 -20.81 22.33
N ALA A 89 37.58 -22.02 22.37
CA ALA A 89 36.64 -22.45 21.34
C ALA A 89 35.40 -21.53 21.30
N GLY A 90 34.98 -21.11 20.11
CA GLY A 90 33.89 -20.14 19.95
C GLY A 90 33.67 -19.73 18.49
N THR A 91 32.50 -19.19 18.18
CA THR A 91 32.08 -18.87 16.80
C THR A 91 32.17 -17.40 16.43
N ASP A 92 32.45 -16.51 17.39
CA ASP A 92 32.34 -15.06 17.23
C ASP A 92 33.69 -14.35 17.38
N TYR A 93 34.62 -14.66 16.46
CA TYR A 93 35.92 -14.00 16.41
C TYR A 93 36.08 -13.14 15.17
N ARG A 94 36.83 -12.05 15.32
CA ARG A 94 37.22 -11.17 14.22
C ARG A 94 38.66 -10.75 14.34
N VAL A 95 39.41 -10.82 13.24
CA VAL A 95 40.73 -10.23 13.12
C VAL A 95 40.66 -8.97 12.27
N ARG A 96 41.34 -7.92 12.71
CA ARG A 96 41.52 -6.66 11.99
C ARG A 96 43.00 -6.39 11.83
N VAL A 97 43.44 -6.26 10.59
CA VAL A 97 44.83 -5.95 10.24
C VAL A 97 44.84 -4.60 9.52
N VAL A 98 45.77 -3.73 9.91
CA VAL A 98 45.96 -2.42 9.28
C VAL A 98 47.43 -2.18 8.99
N ALA A 99 47.75 -1.52 7.88
CA ALA A 99 49.12 -1.22 7.49
C ALA A 99 49.23 0.13 6.76
N GLY A 100 50.39 0.77 6.84
CA GLY A 100 50.66 2.06 6.19
C GLY A 100 50.21 3.27 7.03
N ASP A 101 50.27 4.43 6.39
CA ASP A 101 50.11 5.73 7.05
C ASP A 101 48.64 6.16 7.06
N SER A 102 48.03 6.19 8.24
CA SER A 102 46.70 6.77 8.44
C SER A 102 46.80 8.29 8.57
N VAL A 103 46.73 8.99 7.45
CA VAL A 103 46.67 10.46 7.37
C VAL A 103 45.38 10.90 6.69
N SER A 104 44.89 12.09 7.01
CA SER A 104 43.59 12.58 6.50
C SER A 104 43.54 12.64 4.97
N ALA A 105 44.59 13.17 4.34
CA ALA A 105 44.77 13.13 2.89
C ALA A 105 46.26 13.14 2.50
N SER A 106 46.64 12.41 1.45
CA SER A 106 47.98 12.50 0.84
C SER A 106 47.95 12.14 -0.65
N LEU A 107 49.01 12.48 -1.38
CA LEU A 107 49.20 12.08 -2.78
C LEU A 107 49.97 10.76 -2.94
N ASP A 108 50.61 10.28 -1.87
CA ASP A 108 51.54 9.15 -1.89
C ASP A 108 51.37 8.18 -0.71
N LYS A 109 50.72 8.60 0.38
CA LYS A 109 50.49 7.77 1.57
C LYS A 109 49.21 6.95 1.41
N LYS A 110 49.38 5.64 1.47
CA LYS A 110 48.31 4.65 1.37
C LYS A 110 48.06 4.02 2.74
N TYR A 111 46.82 3.66 2.99
CA TYR A 111 46.36 2.97 4.19
C TYR A 111 45.59 1.72 3.78
N TYR A 112 45.99 0.59 4.35
CA TYR A 112 45.46 -0.73 4.05
C TYR A 112 44.71 -1.29 5.26
N GLU A 113 43.61 -1.97 5.00
CA GLU A 113 42.80 -2.64 6.01
C GLU A 113 42.27 -3.96 5.50
N GLY A 114 42.33 -4.98 6.35
CA GLY A 114 41.68 -6.27 6.14
C GLY A 114 40.96 -6.69 7.41
N VAL A 115 39.75 -7.21 7.24
CA VAL A 115 38.90 -7.67 8.35
C VAL A 115 38.31 -9.02 7.97
N GLU A 116 38.54 -10.03 8.80
CA GLU A 116 37.99 -11.37 8.59
C GLU A 116 37.35 -11.89 9.87
N THR A 117 36.21 -12.56 9.73
CA THR A 117 35.52 -13.27 10.80
C THR A 117 35.85 -14.75 10.74
N PHE A 118 35.98 -15.40 11.90
CA PHE A 118 36.31 -16.82 11.96
C PHE A 118 35.76 -17.47 13.23
N SER A 119 35.75 -18.80 13.24
CA SER A 119 35.46 -19.60 14.42
C SER A 119 36.70 -20.39 14.86
N VAL A 120 36.80 -20.64 16.16
CA VAL A 120 37.83 -21.45 16.78
C VAL A 120 37.20 -22.75 17.25
N VAL A 121 37.71 -23.87 16.74
CA VAL A 121 37.23 -25.22 17.08
C VAL A 121 38.20 -25.86 18.07
N ASP A 122 37.64 -26.48 19.12
CA ASP A 122 38.41 -27.13 20.18
C ASP A 122 39.41 -28.16 19.63
N GLY A 123 40.67 -28.07 20.08
CA GLY A 123 41.77 -28.94 19.66
C GLY A 123 42.23 -28.79 18.20
N GLN A 124 41.64 -27.88 17.41
CA GLN A 124 41.99 -27.66 16.00
C GLN A 124 42.76 -26.35 15.78
N THR A 125 43.48 -26.27 14.66
CA THR A 125 44.09 -25.02 14.19
C THR A 125 43.22 -24.43 13.08
N THR A 126 42.64 -23.25 13.31
CA THR A 126 41.94 -22.47 12.29
C THR A 126 42.97 -21.63 11.53
N SER A 127 43.03 -21.78 10.22
CA SER A 127 43.83 -20.92 9.34
C SER A 127 42.97 -19.81 8.77
N VAL A 128 43.38 -18.56 8.95
CA VAL A 128 42.68 -17.38 8.43
C VAL A 128 43.64 -16.56 7.59
N GLU A 129 43.29 -16.37 6.33
CA GLU A 129 43.99 -15.46 5.41
C GLU A 129 43.26 -14.12 5.40
N VAL A 130 43.95 -13.07 5.83
CA VAL A 130 43.41 -11.70 5.89
C VAL A 130 43.94 -10.92 4.69
N ASN A 131 43.06 -10.66 3.74
CA ASN A 131 43.35 -9.84 2.57
C ASN A 131 43.21 -8.35 2.93
N CYS A 132 44.34 -7.65 3.07
CA CYS A 132 44.35 -6.22 3.38
C CYS A 132 44.31 -5.41 2.09
N ASN A 133 43.18 -4.76 1.81
CA ASN A 133 43.00 -3.92 0.63
C ASN A 133 43.17 -2.43 0.99
N ILE A 134 43.32 -1.56 -0.01
CA ILE A 134 43.37 -0.12 0.21
C ILE A 134 42.05 0.34 0.83
N ALA A 135 42.11 0.89 2.05
CA ALA A 135 40.96 1.42 2.77
C ALA A 135 40.65 2.88 2.39
N ASN A 136 41.63 3.60 1.82
CA ASN A 136 41.43 4.99 1.41
C ASN A 136 40.30 5.11 0.38
N THR A 137 39.60 6.25 0.45
CA THR A 137 38.83 6.77 -0.68
C THR A 137 39.79 7.47 -1.63
N LEU A 138 39.77 7.09 -2.90
CA LEU A 138 40.68 7.64 -3.91
C LEU A 138 39.94 8.69 -4.73
N VAL A 139 40.62 9.79 -5.05
CA VAL A 139 40.09 10.84 -5.92
C VAL A 139 41.05 11.12 -7.05
N LYS A 140 40.54 11.07 -8.28
CA LYS A 140 41.23 11.52 -9.49
C LYS A 140 40.43 12.65 -10.12
N VAL A 141 41.09 13.77 -10.43
CA VAL A 141 40.43 14.93 -11.04
C VAL A 141 40.86 15.09 -12.48
N ASN A 142 39.89 15.07 -13.39
CA ASN A 142 40.04 15.32 -14.80
C ASN A 142 39.38 16.65 -15.18
N PHE A 143 39.98 17.35 -16.12
CA PHE A 143 39.43 18.58 -16.69
C PHE A 143 39.21 18.39 -18.18
N SER A 144 38.05 18.77 -18.69
CA SER A 144 37.77 18.62 -20.12
C SER A 144 38.64 19.55 -20.97
N GLU A 145 39.00 19.10 -22.17
CA GLU A 145 39.80 19.87 -23.14
C GLU A 145 39.15 21.21 -23.51
N GLU A 146 37.82 21.29 -23.44
CA GLU A 146 37.06 22.50 -23.78
C GLU A 146 37.36 23.67 -22.83
N LEU A 147 37.77 23.39 -21.59
CA LEU A 147 38.14 24.40 -20.60
C LEU A 147 39.32 25.27 -21.06
N LYS A 148 40.20 24.76 -21.95
CA LYS A 148 41.33 25.51 -22.54
C LYS A 148 40.90 26.76 -23.30
N LYS A 149 39.71 26.74 -23.90
CA LYS A 149 39.18 27.90 -24.62
C LYS A 149 38.70 29.01 -23.68
N TYR A 150 38.48 28.69 -22.40
CA TYR A 150 37.74 29.54 -21.46
C TYR A 150 38.56 29.99 -20.24
N LEU A 151 39.37 29.09 -19.67
CA LEU A 151 40.12 29.34 -18.43
C LEU A 151 41.52 29.90 -18.70
N ALA A 152 41.92 30.88 -17.88
CA ALA A 152 43.31 31.31 -17.75
C ALA A 152 44.02 30.55 -16.63
N SER A 153 43.30 30.21 -15.55
CA SER A 153 43.79 29.36 -14.45
C SER A 153 42.62 28.67 -13.75
N GLY A 154 42.87 27.52 -13.11
CA GLY A 154 41.88 26.85 -12.27
C GLY A 154 42.49 25.79 -11.36
N ALA A 155 41.79 25.45 -10.28
CA ALA A 155 42.16 24.37 -9.39
C ALA A 155 40.92 23.83 -8.66
N VAL A 156 40.90 22.53 -8.38
CA VAL A 156 39.90 21.90 -7.52
C VAL A 156 40.58 21.51 -6.21
N THR A 157 40.07 22.03 -5.10
CA THR A 157 40.48 21.61 -3.76
C THR A 157 39.49 20.55 -3.27
N VAL A 158 39.97 19.33 -3.00
CA VAL A 158 39.14 18.25 -2.44
C VAL A 158 39.54 18.01 -0.99
N SER A 159 38.55 17.89 -0.10
CA SER A 159 38.75 17.71 1.34
C SER A 159 37.60 16.92 1.97
N VAL A 160 37.86 16.24 3.09
CA VAL A 160 36.80 15.60 3.91
C VAL A 160 36.25 16.61 4.92
N ASP A 161 37.06 17.57 5.39
CA ASP A 161 36.65 18.69 6.23
C ASP A 161 37.50 19.94 5.91
N ALA A 162 36.96 21.15 6.11
CA ALA A 162 37.62 22.41 5.73
C ALA A 162 38.92 22.69 6.52
N THR A 163 39.11 22.03 7.67
CA THR A 163 40.27 22.24 8.55
C THR A 163 41.35 21.16 8.47
N ASP A 164 41.10 20.01 7.82
CA ASP A 164 42.06 18.89 7.76
C ASP A 164 42.00 18.14 6.42
N GLY A 165 43.16 17.91 5.80
CA GLY A 165 43.32 16.99 4.67
C GLY A 165 42.75 17.47 3.34
N ALA A 166 43.17 18.65 2.87
CA ALA A 166 42.83 19.18 1.56
C ALA A 166 43.97 18.93 0.54
N LEU A 167 43.63 18.48 -0.67
CA LEU A 167 44.57 18.40 -1.79
C LEU A 167 44.08 19.24 -2.97
N ASP A 168 45.00 20.00 -3.56
CA ASP A 168 44.73 20.86 -4.71
C ASP A 168 45.12 20.16 -6.01
N TYR A 169 44.16 20.07 -6.93
CA TYR A 169 44.34 19.57 -8.28
C TYR A 169 44.31 20.74 -9.25
N ASN A 170 45.48 21.16 -9.69
CA ASN A 170 45.65 22.32 -10.57
C ASN A 170 45.28 21.97 -12.01
N TRP A 171 44.47 22.84 -12.63
CA TRP A 171 44.23 22.80 -14.06
C TRP A 171 45.44 23.35 -14.83
N SER A 172 45.78 22.71 -15.95
CA SER A 172 46.83 23.16 -16.87
C SER A 172 46.34 23.19 -18.32
N GLU A 173 46.78 24.20 -19.08
CA GLU A 173 46.42 24.33 -20.50
C GLU A 173 47.06 23.22 -21.37
N GLU A 174 48.19 22.66 -20.94
CA GLU A 174 48.87 21.55 -21.64
C GLU A 174 48.23 20.18 -21.38
N GLY A 175 47.34 20.05 -20.38
CA GLY A 175 46.62 18.81 -20.08
C GLY A 175 47.46 17.79 -19.29
N THR A 176 48.10 18.21 -18.20
CA THR A 176 48.81 17.30 -17.29
C THR A 176 47.83 16.41 -16.52
N GLU A 177 48.11 15.12 -16.43
CA GLU A 177 47.33 14.18 -15.64
C GLU A 177 47.49 14.50 -14.14
N SER A 178 46.37 14.72 -13.46
CA SER A 178 46.36 14.94 -12.01
C SER A 178 46.82 13.69 -11.27
N PRO A 179 47.60 13.85 -10.18
CA PRO A 179 47.89 12.72 -9.30
C PRO A 179 46.60 12.18 -8.65
N VAL A 180 46.63 10.94 -8.18
CA VAL A 180 45.52 10.38 -7.39
C VAL A 180 45.73 10.77 -5.92
N GLY A 181 44.71 11.36 -5.30
CA GLY A 181 44.73 11.61 -3.86
C GLY A 181 44.07 10.48 -3.08
N TYR A 182 44.61 10.20 -1.91
CA TYR A 182 44.16 9.18 -0.97
C TYR A 182 43.60 9.88 0.26
N TYR A 183 42.33 9.66 0.55
CA TYR A 183 41.60 10.28 1.66
C TYR A 183 41.17 9.22 2.67
N MET A 184 41.24 9.56 3.94
CA MET A 184 40.62 8.77 5.01
C MET A 184 39.28 9.40 5.38
N LEU A 185 38.24 8.59 5.48
CA LEU A 185 36.91 9.02 5.93
C LEU A 185 36.74 8.64 7.42
N PRO A 186 36.79 9.59 8.36
CA PRO A 186 36.48 9.32 9.75
C PRO A 186 35.01 8.92 9.92
N SER A 187 34.72 8.12 10.95
CA SER A 187 33.33 7.75 11.29
C SER A 187 32.45 8.98 11.47
N GLY A 188 31.30 9.01 10.81
CA GLY A 188 30.37 10.15 10.82
C GLY A 188 30.76 11.30 9.89
N LYS A 189 31.83 11.15 9.10
CA LYS A 189 32.27 12.09 8.06
C LYS A 189 32.47 11.36 6.72
N GLU A 190 31.46 10.61 6.30
CA GLU A 190 31.45 9.90 5.03
C GLU A 190 31.11 10.84 3.85
N TYR A 191 31.93 11.86 3.59
CA TYR A 191 31.73 12.76 2.46
C TYR A 191 33.02 13.40 1.94
N LEU A 192 32.99 13.88 0.69
CA LEU A 192 34.05 14.68 0.07
C LEU A 192 33.49 16.03 -0.36
N THR A 193 34.15 17.12 0.03
CA THR A 193 33.87 18.49 -0.43
C THR A 193 34.87 18.88 -1.50
N CYS A 194 34.36 19.25 -2.68
CA CYS A 194 35.15 19.62 -3.85
C CYS A 194 34.88 21.09 -4.19
N VAL A 195 35.89 21.95 -4.01
CA VAL A 195 35.79 23.39 -4.27
C VAL A 195 36.61 23.73 -5.52
N PHE A 196 35.93 24.03 -6.62
CA PHE A 196 36.54 24.47 -7.86
C PHE A 196 36.68 25.99 -7.89
N ASN A 197 37.92 26.48 -7.96
CA ASN A 197 38.27 27.88 -8.09
C ASN A 197 38.93 28.13 -9.44
N ALA A 198 38.43 29.09 -10.23
CA ALA A 198 38.98 29.38 -11.55
C ALA A 198 38.98 30.88 -11.89
N THR A 199 39.85 31.27 -12.82
CA THR A 199 39.86 32.60 -13.44
C THR A 199 39.77 32.43 -14.95
N THR A 200 38.80 33.09 -15.57
CA THR A 200 38.58 33.04 -17.03
C THR A 200 39.60 33.89 -17.78
N LYS A 201 39.76 33.67 -19.10
CA LYS A 201 40.64 34.50 -19.96
C LYS A 201 40.27 35.99 -19.97
N ASN A 202 39.03 36.33 -19.60
CA ASN A 202 38.55 37.71 -19.45
C ASN A 202 38.76 38.28 -18.03
N GLY A 203 39.42 37.55 -17.13
CA GLY A 203 39.77 37.99 -15.78
C GLY A 203 38.67 37.78 -14.72
N LYS A 204 37.53 37.18 -15.06
CA LYS A 204 36.46 36.87 -14.09
C LYS A 204 36.85 35.68 -13.21
N LYS A 205 36.68 35.79 -11.89
CA LYS A 205 36.85 34.70 -10.92
C LYS A 205 35.58 33.88 -10.80
N ILE A 206 35.71 32.58 -10.57
CA ILE A 206 34.60 31.64 -10.43
C ILE A 206 34.91 30.70 -9.27
N THR A 207 33.92 30.46 -8.41
CA THR A 207 34.00 29.47 -7.31
C THR A 207 32.76 28.58 -7.38
N GLN A 208 32.94 27.26 -7.33
CA GLN A 208 31.87 26.26 -7.29
C GLN A 208 32.18 25.22 -6.22
N THR A 209 31.22 24.94 -5.33
CA THR A 209 31.37 23.93 -4.27
C THR A 209 30.41 22.78 -4.52
N ASN A 210 30.93 21.56 -4.55
CA ASN A 210 30.16 20.32 -4.65
C ASN A 210 30.46 19.41 -3.46
N LYS A 211 29.49 18.59 -3.06
CA LYS A 211 29.63 17.61 -1.98
C LYS A 211 29.22 16.23 -2.49
N ILE A 212 30.07 15.22 -2.25
CA ILE A 212 29.79 13.80 -2.52
C ILE A 212 29.48 13.16 -1.16
N GLU A 213 28.21 12.79 -0.94
CA GLU A 213 27.73 12.24 0.34
C GLU A 213 26.59 11.23 0.08
N PRO A 214 26.69 9.97 0.52
CA PRO A 214 27.81 9.39 1.27
C PRO A 214 29.00 9.02 0.36
N ALA A 215 30.21 9.44 0.71
CA ALA A 215 31.45 8.95 0.14
C ALA A 215 31.82 7.60 0.77
N LYS A 216 32.30 6.65 -0.04
CA LYS A 216 32.63 5.29 0.39
C LYS A 216 34.13 5.10 0.53
N ALA A 217 34.56 4.41 1.59
CA ALA A 217 35.91 3.87 1.71
C ALA A 217 36.19 2.90 0.56
N SER A 218 37.47 2.64 0.26
CA SER A 218 37.90 1.68 -0.77
C SER A 218 37.24 1.88 -2.14
N THR A 219 37.00 3.12 -2.53
CA THR A 219 36.32 3.49 -3.78
C THR A 219 37.12 4.58 -4.48
N LEU A 220 37.30 4.46 -5.80
CA LEU A 220 37.84 5.50 -6.65
C LEU A 220 36.71 6.38 -7.17
N TYR A 221 36.82 7.68 -6.91
CA TYR A 221 35.98 8.72 -7.48
C TYR A 221 36.78 9.46 -8.56
N THR A 222 36.33 9.35 -9.81
CA THR A 222 36.88 10.15 -10.91
C THR A 222 35.98 11.36 -11.15
N LEU A 223 36.49 12.54 -10.79
CA LEU A 223 35.80 13.82 -10.89
C LEU A 223 36.16 14.48 -12.22
N THR A 224 35.21 14.63 -13.13
CA THR A 224 35.45 15.27 -14.43
C THR A 224 34.71 16.59 -14.51
N TYR A 225 35.47 17.69 -14.57
CA TYR A 225 34.94 19.05 -14.74
C TYR A 225 34.85 19.41 -16.22
N ALA A 226 33.67 19.85 -16.68
CA ALA A 226 33.42 20.28 -18.06
C ALA A 226 32.57 21.55 -18.12
N LEU A 227 32.53 22.22 -19.27
CA LEU A 227 31.59 23.32 -19.51
C LEU A 227 30.15 22.79 -19.56
N SER A 228 29.25 23.47 -18.87
CA SER A 228 27.81 23.19 -18.86
C SER A 228 27.05 24.28 -19.61
N THR A 229 26.07 23.88 -20.40
CA THR A 229 25.06 24.77 -21.01
C THR A 229 23.82 24.94 -20.15
N GLU A 230 23.73 24.21 -19.03
CA GLU A 230 22.60 24.18 -18.11
C GLU A 230 22.94 24.88 -16.79
N GLU A 231 21.97 25.60 -16.22
CA GLU A 231 22.08 26.23 -14.90
C GLU A 231 22.28 25.16 -13.81
N PRO A 232 23.28 25.30 -12.91
CA PRO A 232 23.54 24.33 -11.86
C PRO A 232 22.42 24.35 -10.81
N GLU A 233 22.09 23.18 -10.26
CA GLU A 233 21.05 23.01 -9.24
C GLU A 233 21.32 23.74 -7.91
N HIS A 234 22.55 24.23 -7.69
CA HIS A 234 22.94 24.99 -6.50
C HIS A 234 23.50 26.37 -6.88
N PRO A 235 23.05 27.45 -6.22
CA PRO A 235 23.34 28.82 -6.63
C PRO A 235 24.85 29.13 -6.58
N THR A 236 25.35 29.77 -7.63
CA THR A 236 26.67 30.42 -7.64
C THR A 236 26.47 31.93 -7.51
N ASP A 237 27.33 32.60 -6.72
CA ASP A 237 27.16 34.02 -6.41
C ASP A 237 27.53 34.98 -7.56
N GLU A 238 27.85 34.50 -8.77
CA GLU A 238 28.30 35.36 -9.88
C GLU A 238 27.90 34.86 -11.28
N GLY A 239 26.96 35.56 -11.94
CA GLY A 239 26.47 35.21 -13.30
C GLY A 239 27.56 35.10 -14.38
N GLY A 240 27.68 33.92 -14.98
CA GLY A 240 28.65 33.53 -16.03
C GLY A 240 28.56 32.02 -16.33
N ALA A 241 29.33 31.53 -17.32
CA ALA A 241 29.25 30.13 -17.79
C ALA A 241 29.32 29.10 -16.65
N PHE A 242 28.50 28.05 -16.75
CA PHE A 242 28.37 27.01 -15.73
C PHE A 242 29.34 25.86 -16.00
N PHE A 243 29.78 25.17 -14.95
CA PHE A 243 30.58 23.94 -15.08
C PHE A 243 29.82 22.77 -14.48
N SER A 244 29.85 21.64 -15.19
CA SER A 244 29.32 20.38 -14.70
C SER A 244 30.44 19.56 -14.08
N LEU A 245 30.14 18.95 -12.93
CA LEU A 245 30.97 17.92 -12.31
C LEU A 245 30.32 16.57 -12.61
N LYS A 246 30.99 15.73 -13.39
CA LYS A 246 30.64 14.32 -13.53
C LYS A 246 31.46 13.50 -12.53
N VAL A 247 30.78 12.69 -11.73
CA VAL A 247 31.40 11.79 -10.75
C VAL A 247 31.23 10.36 -11.22
N ASP A 248 32.32 9.68 -11.52
CA ASP A 248 32.32 8.24 -11.80
C ASP A 248 32.87 7.48 -10.58
N GLU A 249 32.05 6.62 -9.97
CA GLU A 249 32.41 5.80 -8.81
C GLU A 249 32.86 4.40 -9.25
N THR A 250 33.99 3.92 -8.76
CA THR A 250 34.50 2.56 -9.02
C THR A 250 35.00 1.92 -7.72
N PRO A 251 34.30 0.91 -7.18
CA PRO A 251 34.79 0.15 -6.02
C PRO A 251 36.16 -0.46 -6.30
N LEU A 252 37.08 -0.39 -5.34
CA LEU A 252 38.43 -0.96 -5.48
C LEU A 252 38.48 -2.47 -5.23
N TYR A 253 37.46 -3.03 -4.60
CA TYR A 253 37.23 -4.47 -4.51
C TYR A 253 35.73 -4.77 -4.44
N THR A 254 35.33 -5.97 -4.85
CA THR A 254 33.93 -6.42 -4.84
C THR A 254 33.74 -7.49 -3.77
N GLN A 255 32.87 -7.25 -2.79
CA GLN A 255 32.42 -8.28 -1.85
C GLN A 255 31.20 -9.01 -2.45
N LYS A 256 31.22 -10.34 -2.52
CA LYS A 256 30.05 -11.14 -2.93
C LYS A 256 29.17 -11.38 -1.71
N GLU A 257 27.91 -10.98 -1.78
CA GLU A 257 26.88 -11.27 -0.77
C GLU A 257 25.82 -12.17 -1.44
N GLU A 258 25.58 -13.36 -0.90
CA GLU A 258 24.47 -14.23 -1.34
C GLU A 258 23.23 -13.92 -0.50
N ILE A 259 22.23 -13.25 -1.11
CA ILE A 259 20.94 -12.98 -0.47
C ILE A 259 20.01 -14.17 -0.74
N GLY A 260 19.65 -14.93 0.29
CA GLY A 260 18.64 -15.98 0.21
C GLY A 260 17.23 -15.40 -0.01
N ILE A 261 16.58 -15.72 -1.14
CA ILE A 261 15.20 -15.33 -1.42
C ILE A 261 14.26 -16.45 -0.95
N TYR A 262 13.59 -16.25 0.18
CA TYR A 262 12.63 -17.21 0.75
C TYR A 262 11.19 -16.88 0.32
N ARG A 263 10.45 -17.92 -0.10
CA ARG A 263 9.04 -17.84 -0.51
C ARG A 263 8.13 -18.44 0.56
N ARG A 264 6.89 -17.96 0.63
CA ARG A 264 5.86 -18.55 1.48
C ARG A 264 5.64 -20.03 1.15
N PRO A 265 5.28 -20.86 2.14
CA PRO A 265 4.91 -22.24 1.89
C PRO A 265 3.78 -22.37 0.87
N VAL A 266 3.76 -23.50 0.16
CA VAL A 266 2.79 -23.85 -0.87
C VAL A 266 2.09 -25.14 -0.46
N ILE A 267 0.79 -25.20 -0.70
CA ILE A 267 -0.03 -26.40 -0.53
C ILE A 267 -0.55 -26.76 -1.92
N ARG A 268 -0.31 -27.99 -2.35
CA ARG A 268 -0.83 -28.56 -3.61
C ARG A 268 -1.67 -29.79 -3.27
N VAL A 269 -2.78 -29.95 -3.97
CA VAL A 269 -3.66 -31.10 -3.82
C VAL A 269 -3.63 -31.89 -5.12
N MET A 270 -3.36 -33.19 -5.04
CA MET A 270 -3.35 -34.10 -6.17
C MET A 270 -4.43 -35.15 -6.00
N SER A 271 -5.11 -35.53 -7.07
CA SER A 271 -5.98 -36.72 -7.13
C SER A 271 -5.51 -37.59 -8.29
N GLY A 272 -4.76 -38.66 -8.00
CA GLY A 272 -4.01 -39.37 -9.04
C GLY A 272 -2.91 -38.48 -9.63
N GLU A 273 -2.90 -38.31 -10.96
CA GLU A 273 -1.93 -37.46 -11.66
C GLU A 273 -2.41 -36.00 -11.84
N GLU A 274 -3.68 -35.71 -11.51
CA GLU A 274 -4.29 -34.39 -11.70
C GLU A 274 -4.13 -33.51 -10.46
N GLU A 275 -3.73 -32.25 -10.68
CA GLU A 275 -3.71 -31.23 -9.63
C GLU A 275 -5.10 -30.61 -9.49
N ILE A 276 -5.64 -30.65 -8.28
CA ILE A 276 -6.95 -30.11 -7.95
C ILE A 276 -6.80 -28.65 -7.55
N SER A 277 -7.56 -27.79 -8.21
CA SER A 277 -7.63 -26.38 -7.80
C SER A 277 -8.21 -26.27 -6.39
N THR A 278 -7.60 -25.42 -5.57
CA THR A 278 -8.06 -25.11 -4.21
C THR A 278 -8.62 -23.69 -4.12
N ASP A 279 -8.78 -23.01 -5.26
CA ASP A 279 -9.36 -21.68 -5.35
C ASP A 279 -10.92 -21.73 -5.32
N SER A 280 -11.51 -22.91 -5.51
CA SER A 280 -12.94 -23.18 -5.45
C SER A 280 -13.24 -24.52 -4.77
N PRO A 281 -14.51 -24.78 -4.34
CA PRO A 281 -14.88 -26.06 -3.76
C PRO A 281 -14.64 -27.23 -4.72
N TRP A 282 -14.16 -28.37 -4.21
CA TRP A 282 -14.02 -29.59 -5.02
C TRP A 282 -15.31 -30.41 -5.02
N PHE A 283 -15.94 -30.54 -6.19
CA PHE A 283 -17.16 -31.31 -6.37
C PHE A 283 -16.88 -32.78 -6.64
N LEU A 284 -17.52 -33.64 -5.86
CA LEU A 284 -17.41 -35.09 -5.96
C LEU A 284 -18.82 -35.69 -6.03
N SER A 285 -19.04 -36.57 -7.02
CA SER A 285 -20.29 -37.33 -7.12
C SER A 285 -20.42 -38.32 -5.98
N LEU A 286 -21.67 -38.66 -5.64
CA LEU A 286 -21.95 -39.67 -4.62
C LEU A 286 -21.34 -41.01 -5.03
N ASN A 287 -20.74 -41.69 -4.06
CA ASN A 287 -20.06 -42.98 -4.24
C ASN A 287 -18.85 -42.94 -5.18
N SER A 288 -18.31 -41.76 -5.49
CA SER A 288 -17.03 -41.64 -6.20
C SER A 288 -15.88 -42.21 -5.37
N SER A 289 -14.80 -42.60 -6.05
CA SER A 289 -13.59 -43.12 -5.41
C SER A 289 -12.43 -42.18 -5.70
N VAL A 290 -11.87 -41.58 -4.66
CA VAL A 290 -10.75 -40.63 -4.76
C VAL A 290 -9.67 -40.97 -3.73
N SER A 291 -8.43 -40.62 -4.05
CA SER A 291 -7.29 -40.82 -3.16
C SER A 291 -6.40 -39.58 -3.16
N PRO A 292 -6.81 -38.51 -2.46
CA PRO A 292 -6.12 -37.23 -2.54
C PRO A 292 -4.79 -37.23 -1.78
N GLN A 293 -3.78 -36.58 -2.36
CA GLN A 293 -2.50 -36.29 -1.74
C GLN A 293 -2.32 -34.79 -1.55
N ILE A 294 -2.02 -34.37 -0.33
CA ILE A 294 -1.79 -32.98 0.03
C ILE A 294 -0.30 -32.80 0.24
N ILE A 295 0.32 -32.04 -0.65
CA ILE A 295 1.77 -31.77 -0.67
C ILE A 295 1.99 -30.36 -0.12
N MET A 296 2.61 -30.28 1.05
CA MET A 296 2.95 -29.03 1.74
C MET A 296 4.45 -28.80 1.60
N SER A 297 4.88 -27.68 1.02
CA SER A 297 6.30 -27.40 0.73
C SER A 297 6.70 -25.98 1.12
N GLY A 298 7.81 -25.84 1.84
CA GLY A 298 8.45 -24.57 2.21
C GLY A 298 9.72 -24.30 1.41
N SER A 299 10.13 -23.03 1.32
CA SER A 299 11.47 -22.66 0.82
C SER A 299 12.57 -22.92 1.86
N SER A 300 12.16 -23.05 3.12
CA SER A 300 12.94 -23.40 4.30
C SER A 300 12.17 -24.45 5.13
N ALA A 301 12.78 -25.02 6.18
CA ALA A 301 12.15 -26.11 6.92
C ALA A 301 10.81 -25.68 7.53
N LEU A 302 9.79 -26.54 7.46
CA LEU A 302 8.47 -26.26 8.04
C LEU A 302 8.54 -26.43 9.57
N THR A 303 8.20 -25.37 10.30
CA THR A 303 8.14 -25.35 11.76
C THR A 303 6.71 -25.46 12.28
N THR A 304 5.72 -25.26 11.42
CA THR A 304 4.31 -25.48 11.72
C THR A 304 3.66 -26.13 10.51
N ALA A 305 2.92 -27.21 10.74
CA ALA A 305 1.99 -27.78 9.78
C ALA A 305 0.83 -28.39 10.55
N SER A 306 -0.38 -27.87 10.37
CA SER A 306 -1.56 -28.37 11.06
C SER A 306 -2.77 -28.43 10.16
N VAL A 307 -3.72 -29.30 10.50
CA VAL A 307 -4.99 -29.45 9.79
C VAL A 307 -6.16 -29.59 10.76
N GLU A 308 -7.29 -28.99 10.42
CA GLU A 308 -8.59 -29.18 11.09
C GLU A 308 -9.73 -29.20 10.07
N GLY A 309 -10.94 -29.59 10.48
CA GLY A 309 -12.14 -29.47 9.63
C GLY A 309 -13.11 -30.62 9.78
N THR A 310 -14.32 -30.44 9.25
CA THR A 310 -15.44 -31.38 9.46
C THR A 310 -15.20 -32.76 8.83
N LEU A 311 -14.34 -32.85 7.80
CA LEU A 311 -13.95 -34.12 7.21
C LEU A 311 -13.18 -35.00 8.22
N LEU A 312 -12.27 -34.38 8.98
CA LEU A 312 -11.51 -35.05 10.03
C LEU A 312 -12.40 -35.44 11.21
N GLU A 313 -13.36 -34.58 11.57
CA GLU A 313 -14.34 -34.88 12.62
C GLU A 313 -15.16 -36.13 12.29
N LYS A 314 -15.58 -36.30 11.03
CA LYS A 314 -16.29 -37.52 10.59
C LYS A 314 -15.44 -38.77 10.66
N LEU A 315 -14.12 -38.65 10.56
CA LEU A 315 -13.18 -39.76 10.79
C LEU A 315 -12.91 -40.00 12.27
N GLY A 316 -13.45 -39.17 13.17
CA GLY A 316 -13.35 -39.30 14.62
C GLY A 316 -12.20 -38.52 15.26
N PHE A 317 -11.60 -37.56 14.53
CA PHE A 317 -10.64 -36.62 15.11
C PHE A 317 -11.37 -35.44 15.77
N SER A 318 -10.74 -34.79 16.74
CA SER A 318 -11.30 -33.60 17.39
C SER A 318 -10.26 -32.48 17.45
N GLY A 319 -10.62 -31.31 16.93
CA GLY A 319 -9.76 -30.12 16.92
C GLY A 319 -8.61 -30.20 15.92
N ILE A 320 -7.58 -29.38 16.18
CA ILE A 320 -6.41 -29.22 15.31
C ILE A 320 -5.46 -30.40 15.47
N ILE A 321 -5.05 -30.99 14.34
CA ILE A 321 -4.03 -32.03 14.26
C ILE A 321 -2.70 -31.37 13.87
N ASP A 322 -1.67 -31.56 14.70
CA ASP A 322 -0.29 -31.16 14.38
C ASP A 322 0.40 -32.24 13.53
N LEU A 323 0.66 -31.91 12.27
CA LEU A 323 1.24 -32.83 11.29
C LEU A 323 2.75 -33.06 11.49
N LEU A 324 3.41 -32.29 12.36
CA LEU A 324 4.81 -32.50 12.71
C LEU A 324 4.99 -33.39 13.95
N SER A 325 3.91 -33.70 14.67
CA SER A 325 3.94 -34.56 15.85
C SER A 325 3.98 -36.05 15.48
N GLU A 326 4.90 -36.81 16.09
CA GLU A 326 4.96 -38.27 15.95
C GLU A 326 3.67 -38.96 16.42
N GLU A 327 2.96 -38.38 17.39
CA GLU A 327 1.68 -38.91 17.89
C GLU A 327 0.62 -38.86 16.78
N SER A 328 0.54 -37.75 16.05
CA SER A 328 -0.45 -37.55 14.99
C SER A 328 -0.24 -38.50 13.82
N VAL A 329 1.01 -38.85 13.48
CA VAL A 329 1.33 -39.85 12.44
C VAL A 329 0.66 -41.20 12.74
N GLY A 330 0.76 -41.67 13.98
CA GLY A 330 0.21 -42.96 14.38
C GLY A 330 -1.32 -43.01 14.33
N VAL A 331 -2.00 -41.92 14.73
CA VAL A 331 -3.48 -41.87 14.73
C VAL A 331 -4.03 -41.69 13.31
N LEU A 332 -3.37 -40.88 12.47
CA LEU A 332 -3.72 -40.74 11.05
C LEU A 332 -3.58 -42.07 10.31
N GLN A 333 -2.50 -42.82 10.57
CA GLN A 333 -2.25 -44.12 9.92
C GLN A 333 -3.33 -45.15 10.24
N GLN A 334 -3.88 -45.16 11.46
CA GLN A 334 -5.01 -46.03 11.83
C GLN A 334 -6.29 -45.75 11.05
N LYS A 335 -6.42 -44.53 10.51
CA LYS A 335 -7.53 -44.12 9.66
C LYS A 335 -7.24 -44.28 8.17
N GLY A 336 -6.09 -44.84 7.80
CA GLY A 336 -5.69 -45.04 6.40
C GLY A 336 -4.97 -43.84 5.78
N ILE A 337 -4.59 -42.84 6.58
CA ILE A 337 -3.92 -41.63 6.12
C ILE A 337 -2.43 -41.74 6.46
N SER A 338 -1.57 -41.69 5.45
CA SER A 338 -0.12 -41.71 5.66
C SER A 338 0.47 -40.31 5.58
N LEU A 339 1.46 -40.04 6.44
CA LEU A 339 2.19 -38.79 6.45
C LEU A 339 3.67 -39.07 6.20
N THR A 340 4.23 -38.46 5.17
CA THR A 340 5.65 -38.60 4.81
C THR A 340 6.34 -37.25 4.94
N ILE A 341 7.32 -37.17 5.84
CA ILE A 341 8.22 -36.02 5.97
C ILE A 341 9.52 -36.40 5.27
N SER A 342 9.83 -35.72 4.16
CA SER A 342 11.01 -36.08 3.36
C SER A 342 12.30 -35.68 4.07
N ALA A 343 13.09 -36.68 4.48
CA ALA A 343 14.43 -36.47 5.04
C ALA A 343 15.37 -35.85 4.00
N GLU A 344 15.21 -36.21 2.72
CA GLU A 344 15.96 -35.64 1.60
C GLU A 344 15.63 -34.16 1.37
N ALA A 345 14.39 -33.76 1.66
CA ALA A 345 13.96 -32.36 1.63
C ALA A 345 14.32 -31.57 2.89
N GLN A 346 15.05 -32.15 3.85
CA GLN A 346 15.46 -31.48 5.10
C GLN A 346 14.29 -30.86 5.88
N GLY A 347 13.13 -31.53 5.94
CA GLY A 347 11.95 -31.00 6.62
C GLY A 347 11.21 -29.87 5.89
N LYS A 348 11.58 -29.58 4.63
CA LYS A 348 10.90 -28.58 3.78
C LYS A 348 9.61 -29.10 3.15
N GLN A 349 9.34 -30.40 3.21
CA GLN A 349 8.17 -30.99 2.56
C GLN A 349 7.51 -32.06 3.43
N ILE A 350 6.18 -31.98 3.49
CA ILE A 350 5.29 -32.97 4.09
C ILE A 350 4.29 -33.40 3.02
N VAL A 351 4.09 -34.71 2.87
CA VAL A 351 3.07 -35.30 2.01
C VAL A 351 2.08 -36.04 2.88
N MET A 352 0.82 -35.61 2.85
CA MET A 352 -0.30 -36.28 3.52
C MET A 352 -1.12 -37.01 2.46
N ASP A 353 -1.00 -38.33 2.41
CA ASP A 353 -1.75 -39.20 1.48
C ASP A 353 -2.94 -39.80 2.21
N TRP A 354 -4.14 -39.47 1.76
CA TRP A 354 -5.39 -39.92 2.38
C TRP A 354 -5.77 -41.34 2.00
N GLY A 355 -5.12 -41.96 1.01
CA GLY A 355 -5.55 -43.25 0.48
C GLY A 355 -7.06 -43.24 0.17
N ASN A 356 -7.74 -44.32 0.51
CA ASN A 356 -9.19 -44.44 0.28
C ASN A 356 -10.05 -43.90 1.44
N SER A 357 -9.47 -43.13 2.37
CA SER A 357 -10.16 -42.69 3.61
C SER A 357 -11.38 -41.81 3.34
N TRP A 358 -11.45 -41.18 2.16
CA TRP A 358 -12.58 -40.35 1.75
C TRP A 358 -13.77 -41.17 1.26
N ASN A 359 -13.56 -42.31 0.60
CA ASN A 359 -14.60 -42.98 -0.20
C ASN A 359 -15.88 -43.32 0.58
N GLU A 360 -15.78 -43.72 1.86
CA GLU A 360 -16.96 -43.98 2.70
C GLU A 360 -17.70 -42.68 3.07
N LEU A 361 -16.98 -41.57 3.20
CA LEU A 361 -17.54 -40.24 3.50
C LEU A 361 -18.27 -39.63 2.31
N LEU A 362 -18.01 -40.11 1.08
CA LEU A 362 -18.62 -39.64 -0.16
C LEU A 362 -19.96 -40.33 -0.50
N LYS A 363 -20.53 -41.10 0.43
CA LYS A 363 -21.83 -41.78 0.24
C LYS A 363 -23.04 -40.96 0.67
N GLU A 364 -22.80 -39.92 1.45
CA GLU A 364 -23.83 -39.00 1.94
C GLU A 364 -23.68 -37.64 1.25
N GLU A 365 -24.80 -37.05 0.83
CA GLU A 365 -24.80 -35.70 0.26
C GLU A 365 -24.54 -34.68 1.38
N THR A 366 -23.40 -34.02 1.32
CA THR A 366 -22.92 -33.14 2.39
C THR A 366 -21.77 -32.25 1.91
N MET A 367 -21.43 -31.26 2.72
CA MET A 367 -20.25 -30.42 2.54
C MET A 367 -19.25 -30.70 3.67
N TYR A 368 -17.98 -30.84 3.31
CA TYR A 368 -16.88 -30.99 4.23
C TYR A 368 -15.90 -29.80 4.11
N SER A 369 -15.17 -29.54 5.18
CA SER A 369 -14.09 -28.56 5.21
C SER A 369 -12.77 -29.18 5.67
N LEU A 370 -11.67 -28.63 5.16
CA LEU A 370 -10.32 -28.82 5.64
C LEU A 370 -9.59 -27.47 5.67
N ARG A 371 -9.00 -27.12 6.81
CA ARG A 371 -8.16 -25.95 6.97
C ARG A 371 -6.73 -26.37 7.29
N TYR A 372 -5.78 -25.92 6.47
CA TYR A 372 -4.35 -26.16 6.69
C TYR A 372 -3.64 -24.86 7.07
N VAL A 373 -2.73 -24.93 8.04
CA VAL A 373 -1.89 -23.81 8.47
C VAL A 373 -0.43 -24.24 8.45
N LEU A 374 0.40 -23.51 7.71
CA LEU A 374 1.84 -23.75 7.58
C LEU A 374 2.65 -22.53 8.02
N ALA A 375 3.81 -22.78 8.63
CA ALA A 375 4.86 -21.80 8.85
C ALA A 375 6.24 -22.43 8.62
N ASP A 376 7.17 -21.64 8.08
CA ASP A 376 8.57 -22.04 7.92
C ASP A 376 9.51 -21.34 8.91
N GLU A 377 10.76 -21.79 9.00
CA GLU A 377 11.78 -21.24 9.91
C GLU A 377 12.13 -19.77 9.65
N GLN A 378 11.76 -19.24 8.48
CA GLN A 378 11.90 -17.82 8.13
C GLN A 378 10.64 -16.99 8.50
N GLY A 379 9.68 -17.60 9.19
CA GLY A 379 8.44 -16.98 9.63
C GLY A 379 7.43 -16.74 8.50
N LYS A 380 7.62 -17.32 7.31
CA LYS A 380 6.65 -17.22 6.22
C LYS A 380 5.50 -18.20 6.46
N GLN A 381 4.29 -17.71 6.30
CA GLN A 381 3.07 -18.46 6.60
C GLN A 381 2.19 -18.68 5.37
N ARG A 382 1.39 -19.74 5.41
CA ARG A 382 0.35 -20.05 4.43
C ARG A 382 -0.83 -20.70 5.15
N GLU A 383 -2.02 -20.19 4.88
CA GLU A 383 -3.28 -20.84 5.24
C GLU A 383 -4.03 -21.26 3.99
N LEU A 384 -4.76 -22.37 4.07
CA LEU A 384 -5.70 -22.85 3.07
C LEU A 384 -6.99 -23.30 3.76
N ASP A 385 -8.11 -22.64 3.43
CA ASP A 385 -9.46 -23.07 3.79
C ASP A 385 -10.11 -23.70 2.56
N TRP A 386 -10.30 -25.02 2.60
CA TRP A 386 -10.75 -25.79 1.44
C TRP A 386 -12.08 -26.48 1.70
N GLN A 387 -13.01 -26.36 0.75
CA GLN A 387 -14.34 -26.96 0.79
C GLN A 387 -14.44 -28.14 -0.18
N ILE A 388 -15.10 -29.20 0.26
CA ILE A 388 -15.38 -30.40 -0.53
C ILE A 388 -16.89 -30.63 -0.53
N VAL A 389 -17.49 -30.65 -1.70
CA VAL A 389 -18.94 -30.82 -1.86
C VAL A 389 -19.22 -32.19 -2.45
N VAL A 390 -19.97 -33.01 -1.71
CA VAL A 390 -20.43 -34.31 -2.17
C VAL A 390 -21.87 -34.16 -2.63
N SER A 391 -22.11 -34.23 -3.95
CA SER A 391 -23.44 -34.10 -4.52
C SER A 391 -23.48 -34.63 -5.96
N ASP A 392 -24.64 -35.16 -6.38
CA ASP A 392 -24.95 -35.51 -7.77
C ASP A 392 -25.68 -34.38 -8.52
N MET A 393 -25.56 -33.15 -8.02
CA MET A 393 -26.01 -31.96 -8.74
C MET A 393 -25.05 -31.61 -9.88
N ASN A 394 -25.63 -31.11 -10.97
CA ASN A 394 -24.88 -30.56 -12.10
C ASN A 394 -24.73 -29.04 -12.00
N ALA A 395 -25.40 -28.40 -11.05
CA ALA A 395 -25.38 -26.96 -10.87
C ALA A 395 -25.20 -26.57 -9.41
N GLN A 396 -24.59 -25.40 -9.21
CA GLN A 396 -24.40 -24.79 -7.90
C GLN A 396 -24.96 -23.36 -7.89
N ALA A 397 -25.35 -22.89 -6.70
CA ALA A 397 -25.56 -21.47 -6.48
C ALA A 397 -24.19 -20.78 -6.42
N VAL A 398 -24.09 -19.58 -6.99
CA VAL A 398 -22.85 -18.79 -6.98
C VAL A 398 -23.14 -17.37 -6.56
N GLU A 399 -22.10 -16.67 -6.11
CA GLU A 399 -22.19 -15.28 -5.66
C GLU A 399 -22.86 -14.40 -6.71
N ILE A 400 -23.79 -13.57 -6.26
CA ILE A 400 -24.51 -12.63 -7.11
C ILE A 400 -23.59 -11.44 -7.39
N PRO A 401 -23.37 -11.06 -8.67
CA PRO A 401 -22.66 -9.82 -8.98
C PRO A 401 -23.29 -8.65 -8.24
N ARG A 402 -22.49 -7.91 -7.46
CA ARG A 402 -22.99 -6.91 -6.49
C ARG A 402 -24.03 -5.93 -7.08
N PHE A 403 -23.91 -5.61 -8.36
CA PHE A 403 -24.81 -4.68 -9.04
C PHE A 403 -26.24 -5.20 -9.25
N GLU A 404 -26.45 -6.51 -9.21
CA GLU A 404 -27.78 -7.14 -9.33
C GLU A 404 -28.63 -6.95 -8.09
N THR A 405 -28.00 -6.75 -6.93
CA THR A 405 -28.68 -6.65 -5.64
C THR A 405 -28.92 -5.19 -5.26
N TRP A 406 -30.19 -4.79 -5.22
CA TRP A 406 -30.66 -3.47 -4.82
C TRP A 406 -31.33 -3.57 -3.44
N ALA A 407 -31.92 -2.48 -2.95
CA ALA A 407 -32.59 -2.45 -1.66
C ALA A 407 -33.83 -3.37 -1.60
N ASP A 408 -34.61 -3.45 -2.69
CA ASP A 408 -35.89 -4.19 -2.73
C ASP A 408 -35.88 -5.40 -3.68
N ARG A 409 -34.78 -5.66 -4.38
CA ARG A 409 -34.71 -6.66 -5.44
C ARG A 409 -33.32 -7.27 -5.62
N THR A 410 -33.29 -8.47 -6.19
CA THR A 410 -32.07 -9.13 -6.65
C THR A 410 -32.36 -10.09 -7.80
N VAL A 411 -31.30 -10.56 -8.46
CA VAL A 411 -31.32 -11.71 -9.36
C VAL A 411 -30.49 -12.81 -8.72
N PHE A 412 -31.03 -14.03 -8.60
CA PHE A 412 -30.26 -15.17 -8.09
C PHE A 412 -29.40 -15.78 -9.19
N TYR A 413 -28.19 -16.16 -8.81
CA TYR A 413 -27.17 -16.70 -9.71
C TYR A 413 -26.82 -18.13 -9.33
N GLY A 414 -26.63 -18.93 -10.37
CA GLY A 414 -26.05 -20.25 -10.30
C GLY A 414 -25.27 -20.52 -11.58
N GLU A 415 -24.59 -21.65 -11.60
CA GLU A 415 -23.89 -22.12 -12.78
C GLU A 415 -23.88 -23.63 -12.86
N VAL A 416 -23.66 -24.15 -14.07
CA VAL A 416 -23.32 -25.57 -14.26
C VAL A 416 -21.90 -25.79 -13.74
N ILE A 417 -21.72 -26.79 -12.89
CA ILE A 417 -20.42 -27.14 -12.29
C ILE A 417 -19.45 -27.51 -13.42
N GLU A 418 -18.20 -27.04 -13.32
CA GLU A 418 -17.19 -27.31 -14.34
C GLU A 418 -17.01 -28.82 -14.58
N GLY A 419 -17.00 -29.22 -15.86
CA GLY A 419 -16.92 -30.63 -16.26
C GLY A 419 -18.25 -31.40 -16.20
N HIS A 420 -19.29 -30.83 -15.60
CA HIS A 420 -20.63 -31.40 -15.62
C HIS A 420 -21.40 -30.93 -16.86
N THR A 421 -22.41 -31.70 -17.26
CA THR A 421 -23.32 -31.35 -18.34
C THR A 421 -24.76 -31.48 -17.87
N SER A 422 -25.55 -30.42 -18.03
CA SER A 422 -27.00 -30.47 -17.81
C SER A 422 -27.68 -31.34 -18.85
N GLU A 423 -28.60 -32.20 -18.42
CA GLU A 423 -29.41 -32.99 -19.34
C GLU A 423 -30.41 -32.12 -20.11
N ALA A 424 -30.76 -32.54 -21.32
CA ALA A 424 -31.74 -31.82 -22.13
C ALA A 424 -33.12 -31.88 -21.46
N GLY A 425 -33.65 -30.71 -21.08
CA GLY A 425 -34.95 -30.59 -20.42
C GLY A 425 -34.90 -30.44 -18.89
N THR A 426 -33.70 -30.42 -18.29
CA THR A 426 -33.51 -30.09 -16.88
C THR A 426 -34.10 -28.72 -16.56
N VAL A 427 -34.89 -28.66 -15.48
CA VAL A 427 -35.53 -27.43 -15.00
C VAL A 427 -34.76 -26.89 -13.80
N TYR A 428 -34.30 -25.65 -13.89
CA TYR A 428 -33.65 -24.97 -12.77
C TYR A 428 -34.62 -24.03 -12.04
N SER A 429 -34.49 -23.98 -10.72
CA SER A 429 -35.18 -22.98 -9.91
C SER A 429 -34.35 -22.60 -8.68
N PHE A 430 -34.68 -21.46 -8.07
CA PHE A 430 -34.10 -21.04 -6.80
C PHE A 430 -35.14 -21.06 -5.69
N GLN A 431 -34.67 -21.25 -4.47
CA GLN A 431 -35.42 -20.94 -3.26
C GLN A 431 -34.58 -20.00 -2.41
N TYR A 432 -35.26 -19.15 -1.65
CA TYR A 432 -34.61 -18.25 -0.71
C TYR A 432 -35.38 -18.13 0.61
N ARG A 433 -34.72 -17.61 1.64
CA ARG A 433 -35.31 -17.28 2.94
C ARG A 433 -34.51 -16.19 3.63
N LYS A 434 -35.09 -15.48 4.59
CA LYS A 434 -34.28 -14.60 5.44
C LYS A 434 -33.31 -15.45 6.25
N LYS A 435 -32.07 -15.00 6.41
CA LYS A 435 -31.04 -15.75 7.13
C LYS A 435 -31.53 -16.13 8.53
N GLY A 436 -31.44 -17.41 8.87
CA GLY A 436 -31.90 -17.97 10.15
C GLY A 436 -33.38 -18.38 10.21
N GLU A 437 -34.19 -18.08 9.20
CA GLU A 437 -35.55 -18.64 9.11
C GLU A 437 -35.51 -20.10 8.63
N GLU A 438 -36.46 -20.93 9.06
CA GLU A 438 -36.50 -22.34 8.65
C GLU A 438 -37.16 -22.55 7.28
N THR A 439 -38.19 -21.75 6.98
CA THR A 439 -39.06 -21.95 5.81
C THR A 439 -38.47 -21.31 4.56
N TRP A 440 -38.31 -22.11 3.51
CA TRP A 440 -37.90 -21.65 2.19
C TRP A 440 -39.08 -21.09 1.39
N SER A 441 -38.81 -20.16 0.49
CA SER A 441 -39.78 -19.64 -0.47
C SER A 441 -40.33 -20.73 -1.39
N GLN A 442 -41.36 -20.39 -2.17
CA GLN A 442 -41.72 -21.16 -3.36
C GLN A 442 -40.57 -21.16 -4.37
N ASN A 443 -40.56 -22.15 -5.28
CA ASN A 443 -39.57 -22.25 -6.34
C ASN A 443 -39.70 -21.07 -7.30
N ILE A 444 -38.62 -20.33 -7.46
CA ILE A 444 -38.47 -19.25 -8.43
C ILE A 444 -37.86 -19.83 -9.70
N PRO A 445 -38.55 -19.81 -10.85
CA PRO A 445 -38.01 -20.33 -12.10
C PRO A 445 -36.67 -19.66 -12.46
N ALA A 446 -35.77 -20.44 -13.05
CA ALA A 446 -34.48 -19.96 -13.53
C ALA A 446 -34.18 -20.44 -14.95
N VAL A 447 -33.42 -19.64 -15.68
CA VAL A 447 -33.06 -19.89 -17.07
C VAL A 447 -31.56 -20.14 -17.17
N LEU A 448 -31.18 -21.26 -17.81
CA LEU A 448 -29.81 -21.56 -18.19
C LEU A 448 -29.46 -20.84 -19.50
N SER A 449 -28.37 -20.08 -19.50
CA SER A 449 -27.78 -19.43 -20.67
C SER A 449 -26.27 -19.64 -20.69
N GLY A 450 -25.79 -20.48 -21.61
CA GLY A 450 -24.41 -20.96 -21.58
C GLY A 450 -24.19 -21.86 -20.36
N GLN A 451 -23.29 -21.45 -19.45
CA GLN A 451 -23.08 -22.12 -18.17
C GLN A 451 -23.75 -21.39 -17.00
N THR A 452 -24.34 -20.21 -17.21
CA THR A 452 -24.93 -19.39 -16.14
C THR A 452 -26.42 -19.62 -16.02
N ILE A 453 -26.91 -19.76 -14.80
CA ILE A 453 -28.31 -19.95 -14.47
C ILE A 453 -28.78 -18.71 -13.69
N LYS A 454 -29.87 -18.07 -14.14
CA LYS A 454 -30.39 -16.85 -13.50
C LYS A 454 -31.89 -16.93 -13.26
N SER A 455 -32.34 -16.41 -12.13
CA SER A 455 -33.77 -16.12 -11.93
C SER A 455 -34.19 -14.88 -12.73
N ASP A 456 -35.50 -14.65 -12.85
CA ASP A 456 -36.00 -13.29 -13.11
C ASP A 456 -35.68 -12.36 -11.92
N VAL A 457 -35.84 -11.05 -12.11
CA VAL A 457 -35.68 -10.05 -11.05
C VAL A 457 -36.72 -10.29 -9.95
N LEU A 458 -36.27 -10.77 -8.80
CA LEU A 458 -37.09 -10.94 -7.61
C LEU A 458 -37.25 -9.58 -6.93
N LYS A 459 -38.49 -9.11 -6.77
CA LYS A 459 -38.83 -7.85 -6.10
C LYS A 459 -39.51 -8.08 -4.75
N GLY A 460 -39.60 -7.04 -3.93
CA GLY A 460 -40.28 -7.06 -2.63
C GLY A 460 -39.43 -7.62 -1.49
N LEU A 461 -38.11 -7.64 -1.67
CA LEU A 461 -37.19 -7.95 -0.60
C LEU A 461 -37.14 -6.80 0.41
N THR A 462 -36.85 -7.12 1.67
CA THR A 462 -36.68 -6.12 2.73
C THR A 462 -35.28 -5.49 2.57
N PRO A 463 -35.14 -4.15 2.56
CA PRO A 463 -33.84 -3.48 2.56
C PRO A 463 -32.96 -3.88 3.76
N GLY A 464 -31.64 -3.82 3.60
CA GLY A 464 -30.66 -4.12 4.65
C GLY A 464 -30.74 -5.54 5.25
N THR A 465 -31.30 -6.48 4.50
CA THR A 465 -31.61 -7.83 5.01
C THR A 465 -30.77 -8.87 4.28
N THR A 466 -30.14 -9.76 5.05
CA THR A 466 -29.44 -10.93 4.52
C THR A 466 -30.40 -12.07 4.26
N TYR A 467 -30.33 -12.62 3.06
CA TYR A 467 -31.08 -13.78 2.60
C TYR A 467 -30.13 -14.92 2.27
N GLU A 468 -30.57 -16.13 2.59
CA GLU A 468 -29.96 -17.38 2.13
C GLU A 468 -30.71 -17.84 0.88
N TYR A 469 -30.00 -18.29 -0.15
CA TYR A 469 -30.58 -18.88 -1.34
C TYR A 469 -29.84 -20.14 -1.79
N ARG A 470 -30.56 -21.01 -2.48
CA ARG A 470 -30.05 -22.27 -3.01
C ARG A 470 -30.70 -22.58 -4.35
N ILE A 471 -29.99 -23.34 -5.17
CA ILE A 471 -30.47 -23.81 -6.46
C ILE A 471 -31.12 -25.20 -6.34
N LEU A 472 -32.09 -25.46 -7.21
CA LEU A 472 -32.73 -26.74 -7.41
C LEU A 472 -32.57 -27.16 -8.87
N GLU A 473 -32.29 -28.43 -9.08
CA GLU A 473 -32.23 -29.10 -10.39
C GLU A 473 -33.35 -30.15 -10.42
N ASP A 474 -34.41 -29.85 -11.19
CA ASP A 474 -35.68 -30.56 -11.17
C ASP A 474 -36.30 -30.61 -9.76
N THR A 475 -36.12 -31.73 -9.06
CA THR A 475 -36.55 -31.94 -7.66
C THR A 475 -35.39 -32.05 -6.68
N LYS A 476 -34.15 -32.11 -7.18
CA LYS A 476 -32.95 -32.16 -6.35
C LYS A 476 -32.67 -30.78 -5.78
N ILE A 477 -32.27 -30.71 -4.52
CA ILE A 477 -32.06 -29.48 -3.78
C ILE A 477 -30.58 -29.40 -3.42
N SER A 478 -29.92 -28.30 -3.76
CA SER A 478 -28.53 -28.10 -3.39
C SER A 478 -28.37 -27.97 -1.88
N ASN A 479 -27.34 -28.63 -1.36
CA ASN A 479 -26.83 -28.42 -0.01
C ASN A 479 -25.96 -27.15 0.09
N MET A 480 -25.60 -26.54 -1.05
CA MET A 480 -24.91 -25.27 -1.09
C MET A 480 -25.90 -24.12 -0.90
N ILE A 481 -25.63 -23.33 0.13
CA ILE A 481 -26.38 -22.13 0.45
C ILE A 481 -25.45 -20.95 0.24
N CYS A 482 -25.87 -20.03 -0.63
CA CYS A 482 -25.23 -18.75 -0.79
C CYS A 482 -26.01 -17.68 -0.02
N GLU A 483 -25.33 -16.60 0.31
CA GLU A 483 -25.94 -15.45 0.99
C GLU A 483 -25.92 -14.22 0.09
N VAL A 484 -26.95 -13.41 0.21
CA VAL A 484 -27.02 -12.08 -0.41
C VAL A 484 -27.62 -11.10 0.57
N THR A 485 -27.02 -9.92 0.70
CA THR A 485 -27.55 -8.84 1.54
C THR A 485 -28.05 -7.71 0.66
N THR A 486 -29.33 -7.39 0.78
CA THR A 486 -29.95 -6.25 0.08
C THR A 486 -29.34 -4.93 0.53
N GLU A 487 -29.40 -3.92 -0.33
CA GLU A 487 -28.91 -2.59 0.04
C GLU A 487 -29.73 -2.00 1.17
N GLU A 488 -29.09 -1.22 2.03
CA GLU A 488 -29.77 -0.43 3.05
C GLU A 488 -30.68 0.61 2.40
N ALA A 489 -31.86 0.82 2.98
CA ALA A 489 -32.72 1.95 2.64
C ALA A 489 -32.24 3.21 3.37
N SER A 490 -31.10 3.75 2.92
CA SER A 490 -30.46 4.92 3.53
C SER A 490 -31.40 6.14 3.54
N VAL A 491 -31.53 6.79 4.70
CA VAL A 491 -32.31 8.02 4.85
C VAL A 491 -31.40 9.25 4.72
N LEU A 492 -31.97 10.38 4.27
CA LEU A 492 -31.27 11.65 4.27
C LEU A 492 -31.31 12.26 5.69
N PRO A 493 -30.16 12.55 6.34
CA PRO A 493 -30.15 13.18 7.66
C PRO A 493 -30.87 14.53 7.66
N ASN A 494 -31.64 14.83 8.72
CA ASN A 494 -32.38 16.09 8.88
C ASN A 494 -33.24 16.49 7.66
N SER A 495 -33.83 15.51 6.95
CA SER A 495 -34.58 15.75 5.71
C SER A 495 -35.99 16.33 5.89
N GLY A 496 -36.50 16.33 7.13
CA GLY A 496 -37.66 17.13 7.56
C GLY A 496 -37.28 18.55 8.02
N PHE A 497 -35.99 18.92 7.96
CA PHE A 497 -35.50 20.26 8.31
C PHE A 497 -35.94 20.78 9.69
N GLU A 498 -35.82 19.94 10.71
CA GLU A 498 -36.18 20.27 12.09
C GLU A 498 -35.02 20.87 12.89
N ASN A 499 -33.79 20.45 12.56
CA ASN A 499 -32.61 20.81 13.34
C ASN A 499 -31.85 21.97 12.70
N TRP A 500 -31.64 23.04 13.48
CA TRP A 500 -30.97 24.25 13.04
C TRP A 500 -30.07 24.81 14.13
N SER A 501 -29.01 25.50 13.74
CA SER A 501 -28.08 26.19 14.64
C SER A 501 -27.53 27.46 14.00
N GLY A 502 -26.71 28.20 14.75
CA GLY A 502 -26.18 29.49 14.31
C GLY A 502 -27.26 30.58 14.18
N ASP A 503 -26.77 31.77 13.86
CA ASP A 503 -27.60 32.96 13.62
C ASP A 503 -27.37 33.48 12.19
N VAL A 504 -26.15 33.95 11.91
CA VAL A 504 -25.69 34.33 10.57
C VAL A 504 -24.24 33.82 10.38
N PRO A 505 -24.02 32.75 9.59
CA PRO A 505 -25.02 32.02 8.82
C PRO A 505 -25.96 31.20 9.73
N LYS A 506 -27.19 31.04 9.28
CA LYS A 506 -28.09 30.00 9.81
C LYS A 506 -27.67 28.65 9.23
N LEU A 507 -27.50 27.66 10.08
CA LEU A 507 -26.98 26.34 9.73
C LEU A 507 -28.09 25.30 9.79
N ILE A 508 -28.13 24.37 8.83
CA ILE A 508 -29.19 23.35 8.69
C ILE A 508 -28.81 22.04 9.39
N TYR A 509 -28.33 22.16 10.62
CA TYR A 509 -28.04 21.06 11.53
C TYR A 509 -28.03 21.57 12.97
N GLY A 510 -28.35 20.70 13.92
CA GLY A 510 -28.38 21.02 15.35
C GLY A 510 -26.99 21.16 15.96
N SER A 511 -26.90 21.76 17.15
CA SER A 511 -25.64 21.85 17.90
C SER A 511 -25.11 20.46 18.23
N GLY A 512 -23.90 20.12 17.76
CA GLY A 512 -23.27 18.81 17.96
C GLY A 512 -23.64 17.76 16.90
N GLU A 513 -24.46 18.10 15.92
CA GLU A 513 -24.77 17.24 14.78
C GLU A 513 -23.75 17.45 13.64
N THR A 514 -23.61 16.43 12.79
CA THR A 514 -22.78 16.54 11.58
C THR A 514 -23.54 17.30 10.50
N MET A 515 -22.89 18.29 9.89
CA MET A 515 -23.45 19.03 8.77
C MET A 515 -23.59 18.14 7.53
N PHE A 516 -24.83 17.85 7.14
CA PHE A 516 -25.15 17.14 5.90
C PHE A 516 -25.61 18.10 4.80
N TRP A 517 -26.45 19.06 5.19
CA TRP A 517 -26.99 20.13 4.36
C TRP A 517 -26.26 21.44 4.59
N ASP A 518 -26.05 22.20 3.52
CA ASP A 518 -25.55 23.58 3.58
C ASP A 518 -26.33 24.47 2.59
N SER A 519 -26.03 25.76 2.60
CA SER A 519 -26.71 26.78 1.81
C SER A 519 -25.77 27.97 1.51
N GLY A 520 -26.27 28.90 0.69
CA GLY A 520 -25.65 30.19 0.42
C GLY A 520 -25.65 31.15 1.62
N ASN A 521 -26.12 30.74 2.81
CA ASN A 521 -26.02 31.54 4.03
C ASN A 521 -24.58 31.92 4.36
N HIS A 522 -23.62 31.02 4.14
CA HIS A 522 -22.19 31.32 4.32
C HIS A 522 -21.72 32.45 3.40
N GLY A 523 -22.15 32.46 2.13
CA GLY A 523 -21.80 33.52 1.19
C GLY A 523 -22.46 34.87 1.51
N SER A 524 -23.68 34.86 2.04
CA SER A 524 -24.44 36.07 2.41
C SER A 524 -24.15 36.57 3.83
N GLN A 525 -23.37 35.83 4.63
CA GLN A 525 -22.96 36.23 5.98
C GLN A 525 -22.24 37.58 5.99
N LYS A 526 -21.40 37.87 4.98
CA LYS A 526 -20.65 39.13 4.89
C LYS A 526 -21.55 40.37 4.84
N VAL A 527 -22.83 40.21 4.45
CA VAL A 527 -23.84 41.28 4.46
C VAL A 527 -24.92 41.08 5.53
N SER A 528 -24.66 40.22 6.53
CA SER A 528 -25.56 39.93 7.65
C SER A 528 -26.96 39.44 7.23
N ARG A 529 -27.04 38.58 6.21
CA ARG A 529 -28.29 38.00 5.70
C ARG A 529 -28.20 36.47 5.62
N ASN A 530 -29.36 35.83 5.70
CA ASN A 530 -29.55 34.42 5.36
C ASN A 530 -30.53 34.35 4.18
N VAL A 531 -30.19 33.52 3.21
CA VAL A 531 -31.06 33.16 2.08
C VAL A 531 -31.89 31.92 2.37
N THR A 532 -31.54 31.17 3.42
CA THR A 532 -32.24 29.96 3.85
C THR A 532 -32.47 29.98 5.37
N THR A 533 -33.70 29.79 5.81
CA THR A 533 -34.09 29.87 7.23
C THR A 533 -35.16 28.84 7.57
N PRO A 534 -35.30 28.41 8.85
CA PRO A 534 -36.48 27.67 9.27
C PRO A 534 -37.75 28.53 9.19
N ASP A 535 -38.88 27.94 8.83
CA ASP A 535 -40.21 28.58 8.87
C ASP A 535 -41.21 27.65 9.58
N ALA A 536 -41.85 28.17 10.63
CA ALA A 536 -42.83 27.41 11.41
C ALA A 536 -44.26 27.49 10.88
N THR A 537 -44.51 28.32 9.86
CA THR A 537 -45.86 28.67 9.38
C THR A 537 -46.27 27.94 8.11
N VAL A 538 -45.34 27.76 7.17
CA VAL A 538 -45.54 27.02 5.94
C VAL A 538 -44.73 25.73 6.03
N ARG A 539 -45.36 24.64 6.43
CA ARG A 539 -44.72 23.33 6.65
C ARG A 539 -45.73 22.22 6.39
N HIS A 540 -45.23 21.02 6.13
CA HIS A 540 -46.03 19.81 5.99
C HIS A 540 -46.17 19.10 7.34
N SER A 541 -45.06 18.83 8.02
CA SER A 541 -45.08 18.18 9.33
C SER A 541 -44.15 18.91 10.33
N GLY A 542 -43.70 18.22 11.39
CA GLY A 542 -42.70 18.75 12.31
C GLY A 542 -43.01 20.10 12.98
N ASN A 543 -41.98 20.89 13.26
CA ASN A 543 -42.05 22.26 13.74
C ASN A 543 -41.65 23.26 12.66
N TYR A 544 -40.81 22.85 11.70
CA TYR A 544 -40.19 23.75 10.72
C TYR A 544 -40.18 23.13 9.33
N SER A 545 -40.13 23.99 8.32
CA SER A 545 -39.66 23.65 6.98
C SER A 545 -38.44 24.50 6.63
N ALA A 546 -37.70 24.14 5.59
CA ALA A 546 -36.65 24.98 5.04
C ALA A 546 -37.23 26.02 4.07
N LYS A 547 -37.15 27.31 4.42
CA LYS A 547 -37.53 28.44 3.56
C LYS A 547 -36.33 29.03 2.87
N LEU A 548 -36.31 28.92 1.55
CA LEU A 548 -35.31 29.44 0.62
C LEU A 548 -35.86 30.73 0.00
N SER A 549 -35.29 31.88 0.34
CA SER A 549 -35.71 33.19 -0.18
C SER A 549 -34.59 33.83 -0.99
N SER A 550 -34.85 34.09 -2.27
CA SER A 550 -33.92 34.84 -3.13
C SER A 550 -33.90 36.31 -2.72
N ILE A 551 -32.72 36.90 -2.55
CA ILE A 551 -32.55 38.27 -2.09
C ILE A 551 -31.55 39.04 -2.94
N TYR A 552 -31.62 40.37 -2.85
CA TYR A 552 -30.52 41.24 -3.29
C TYR A 552 -29.66 41.61 -2.07
N ALA A 553 -28.53 40.92 -1.92
CA ALA A 553 -27.55 41.15 -0.87
C ALA A 553 -26.74 42.41 -1.20
N SER A 554 -26.90 43.49 -0.44
CA SER A 554 -26.16 44.74 -0.68
C SER A 554 -25.54 45.31 0.60
N MET A 555 -24.34 45.88 0.48
CA MET A 555 -23.64 46.62 1.54
C MET A 555 -23.07 47.90 0.94
N LEU A 556 -23.37 49.05 1.56
CA LEU A 556 -22.89 50.37 1.13
C LEU A 556 -23.13 50.71 -0.37
N GLY A 557 -24.26 50.24 -0.94
CA GLY A 557 -24.68 50.55 -2.31
C GLY A 557 -24.16 49.62 -3.40
N ILE A 558 -23.37 48.60 -3.05
CA ILE A 558 -22.89 47.55 -3.96
C ILE A 558 -23.54 46.24 -3.55
N GLY A 559 -24.21 45.57 -4.48
CA GLY A 559 -24.97 44.37 -4.17
C GLY A 559 -25.04 43.35 -5.30
N GLN A 560 -25.32 42.11 -4.90
CA GLN A 560 -25.35 40.95 -5.75
C GLN A 560 -26.62 40.16 -5.46
N PHE A 561 -27.21 39.58 -6.51
CA PHE A 561 -28.33 38.65 -6.34
C PHE A 561 -27.82 37.37 -5.68
N ALA A 562 -28.54 36.86 -4.69
CA ALA A 562 -28.26 35.58 -4.07
C ALA A 562 -29.56 34.78 -4.01
N ALA A 563 -29.59 33.63 -4.68
CA ALA A 563 -30.75 32.76 -4.63
C ALA A 563 -30.89 32.08 -3.27
N GLY A 564 -32.14 31.92 -2.82
CA GLY A 564 -32.46 30.98 -1.76
C GLY A 564 -32.14 29.58 -2.21
N ASN A 565 -31.20 28.90 -1.54
CA ASN A 565 -30.78 27.55 -1.92
C ASN A 565 -30.47 26.66 -0.72
N ILE A 566 -30.53 25.36 -0.94
CA ILE A 566 -30.07 24.35 0.01
C ILE A 566 -29.48 23.18 -0.79
N PHE A 567 -28.42 22.58 -0.29
CA PHE A 567 -27.77 21.48 -0.97
C PHE A 567 -27.11 20.48 -0.01
N ILE A 568 -27.03 19.22 -0.45
CA ILE A 568 -26.23 18.19 0.22
C ILE A 568 -24.77 18.48 -0.09
N GLY A 569 -24.00 18.84 0.94
CA GLY A 569 -22.62 19.25 0.74
C GLY A 569 -22.14 20.30 1.74
N GLN A 570 -21.22 21.15 1.30
CA GLN A 570 -20.64 22.23 2.08
C GLN A 570 -20.30 23.44 1.22
N TYR A 571 -20.52 24.64 1.76
CA TYR A 571 -19.96 25.88 1.26
C TYR A 571 -18.48 25.95 1.65
N LEU A 572 -17.59 25.86 0.67
CA LEU A 572 -16.15 25.63 0.90
C LEU A 572 -15.36 26.93 1.04
N ASP A 573 -15.67 27.91 0.20
CA ASP A 573 -14.91 29.16 0.12
C ASP A 573 -15.72 30.28 -0.57
N THR A 574 -15.33 31.52 -0.31
CA THR A 574 -15.79 32.70 -1.08
C THR A 574 -14.58 33.37 -1.74
N GLN A 575 -14.46 33.18 -3.05
CA GLN A 575 -13.45 33.83 -3.86
C GLN A 575 -13.89 35.25 -4.24
N MET A 576 -13.04 36.24 -4.01
CA MET A 576 -13.36 37.63 -4.36
C MET A 576 -12.92 37.96 -5.79
N ASP A 577 -13.72 38.77 -6.48
CA ASP A 577 -13.33 39.50 -7.69
C ASP A 577 -13.75 40.97 -7.54
N GLY A 578 -12.78 41.83 -7.23
CA GLY A 578 -13.07 43.17 -6.73
C GLY A 578 -13.95 43.12 -5.48
N LEU A 579 -15.16 43.66 -5.58
CA LEU A 579 -16.16 43.71 -4.50
C LEU A 579 -17.22 42.60 -4.63
N THR A 580 -17.10 41.75 -5.64
CA THR A 580 -18.03 40.66 -5.92
C THR A 580 -17.53 39.38 -5.26
N GLY A 581 -18.42 38.70 -4.53
CA GLY A 581 -18.13 37.41 -3.91
C GLY A 581 -18.61 36.26 -4.81
N HIS A 582 -17.75 35.27 -5.02
CA HIS A 582 -18.05 34.08 -5.79
C HIS A 582 -17.91 32.85 -4.90
N GLY A 583 -19.01 32.10 -4.73
CA GLY A 583 -19.01 30.89 -3.92
C GLY A 583 -18.30 29.72 -4.60
N VAL A 584 -17.63 28.91 -3.77
CA VAL A 584 -17.14 27.57 -4.09
C VAL A 584 -17.91 26.58 -3.23
N LEU A 585 -18.62 25.64 -3.88
CA LEU A 585 -19.52 24.71 -3.19
C LEU A 585 -19.08 23.28 -3.48
N GLY A 586 -18.83 22.50 -2.44
CA GLY A 586 -18.59 21.06 -2.53
C GLY A 586 -19.93 20.35 -2.46
N LEU A 587 -20.34 19.71 -3.55
CA LEU A 587 -21.59 18.97 -3.61
C LEU A 587 -21.36 17.49 -3.34
N GLY A 588 -22.27 16.91 -2.57
CA GLY A 588 -22.36 15.48 -2.36
C GLY A 588 -21.80 14.99 -1.02
N ARG A 589 -22.38 13.90 -0.53
CA ARG A 589 -21.99 13.19 0.70
C ARG A 589 -21.95 11.69 0.44
N PRO A 590 -21.18 10.90 1.22
CA PRO A 590 -21.10 9.44 1.06
C PRO A 590 -22.47 8.77 1.04
N PHE A 591 -22.69 7.89 0.07
CA PHE A 591 -23.96 7.20 -0.13
C PHE A 591 -23.79 6.00 -1.06
N ALA A 592 -24.31 4.83 -0.68
CA ALA A 592 -24.05 3.58 -1.40
C ALA A 592 -25.32 2.84 -1.87
N SER A 593 -26.51 3.39 -1.60
CA SER A 593 -27.79 2.77 -1.96
C SER A 593 -28.29 3.28 -3.32
N ARG A 594 -29.24 2.55 -3.93
CA ARG A 594 -29.86 2.92 -5.22
C ARG A 594 -31.37 3.14 -5.09
N PRO A 595 -31.81 4.36 -4.70
CA PRO A 595 -33.22 4.72 -4.68
C PRO A 595 -33.81 4.90 -6.08
N LEU A 596 -35.11 4.68 -6.22
CA LEU A 596 -35.88 4.81 -7.46
C LEU A 596 -36.43 6.24 -7.65
N ALA A 597 -36.73 6.96 -6.57
CA ALA A 597 -37.18 8.34 -6.64
C ALA A 597 -36.86 9.14 -5.37
N LEU A 598 -36.88 10.47 -5.47
CA LEU A 598 -37.00 11.40 -4.35
C LEU A 598 -38.45 11.85 -4.24
N ARG A 599 -39.04 11.73 -3.06
CA ARG A 599 -40.34 12.28 -2.66
C ARG A 599 -40.12 13.42 -1.67
N GLY A 600 -41.02 14.40 -1.65
CA GLY A 600 -41.06 15.41 -0.60
C GLY A 600 -42.22 16.37 -0.76
N TYR A 601 -42.22 17.43 0.04
CA TYR A 601 -43.25 18.47 0.01
C TYR A 601 -42.63 19.84 -0.32
N ILE A 602 -43.33 20.61 -1.15
CA ILE A 602 -42.89 21.91 -1.61
C ILE A 602 -44.02 22.95 -1.62
N ARG A 603 -43.69 24.19 -1.30
CA ARG A 603 -44.44 25.36 -1.76
C ARG A 603 -43.48 26.24 -2.55
N TYR A 604 -43.88 26.68 -3.75
CA TYR A 604 -43.07 27.60 -4.53
C TYR A 604 -43.89 28.82 -4.92
N ILE A 605 -43.32 30.00 -4.72
CA ILE A 605 -43.85 31.28 -5.19
C ILE A 605 -42.86 31.80 -6.23
N SER A 606 -43.30 31.88 -7.49
CA SER A 606 -42.53 32.45 -8.59
C SER A 606 -42.62 33.98 -8.54
N GLY A 607 -41.46 34.62 -8.38
CA GLY A 607 -41.35 36.07 -8.46
C GLY A 607 -41.22 36.55 -9.90
N ASN A 608 -41.53 37.82 -10.15
CA ASN A 608 -41.20 38.46 -11.43
C ASN A 608 -39.72 38.83 -11.44
N VAL A 609 -38.95 38.39 -12.44
CA VAL A 609 -37.50 38.56 -12.50
C VAL A 609 -37.14 40.05 -12.52
N ASP A 610 -36.39 40.50 -11.50
CA ASP A 610 -35.90 41.87 -11.33
C ASP A 610 -34.37 41.98 -11.45
N LYS A 611 -33.68 40.83 -11.52
CA LYS A 611 -32.26 40.66 -11.81
C LYS A 611 -32.07 39.69 -12.98
N GLY A 612 -32.45 40.10 -14.18
CA GLY A 612 -32.30 39.31 -15.40
C GLY A 612 -30.98 39.54 -16.14
N GLY A 613 -30.69 38.66 -17.09
CA GLY A 613 -29.51 38.68 -17.97
C GLY A 613 -29.66 37.72 -19.15
N ASP A 614 -28.58 37.05 -19.53
CA ASP A 614 -28.53 36.11 -20.66
C ASP A 614 -29.23 34.77 -20.37
N LYS A 615 -29.41 34.38 -19.11
CA LYS A 615 -30.06 33.13 -18.71
C LYS A 615 -31.57 33.28 -18.55
N ILE A 616 -32.02 34.41 -18.03
CA ILE A 616 -33.42 34.72 -17.85
C ILE A 616 -33.67 36.23 -17.94
N ALA A 617 -34.68 36.64 -18.71
CA ALA A 617 -34.95 38.05 -18.98
C ALA A 617 -35.70 38.74 -17.82
N ASN A 618 -35.48 40.05 -17.63
CA ASN A 618 -36.29 40.84 -16.69
C ASN A 618 -37.77 40.82 -17.08
N GLY A 619 -38.64 40.74 -16.07
CA GLY A 619 -40.09 40.76 -16.23
C GLY A 619 -40.71 39.42 -16.65
N THR A 620 -39.93 38.33 -16.74
CA THR A 620 -40.48 36.98 -16.86
C THR A 620 -40.74 36.36 -15.49
N GLN A 621 -41.54 35.30 -15.44
CA GLN A 621 -41.66 34.48 -14.23
C GLN A 621 -40.36 33.73 -13.96
N ASP A 622 -39.90 33.78 -12.71
CA ASP A 622 -38.71 33.08 -12.26
C ASP A 622 -38.98 31.59 -12.00
N LYS A 623 -37.95 30.76 -12.11
CA LYS A 623 -38.09 29.30 -12.05
C LYS A 623 -37.44 28.73 -10.80
N GLY A 624 -38.18 27.90 -10.06
CA GLY A 624 -37.62 27.10 -8.97
C GLY A 624 -37.11 25.77 -9.50
N ILE A 625 -36.09 25.20 -8.87
CA ILE A 625 -35.55 23.90 -9.28
C ILE A 625 -35.18 23.04 -8.07
N ILE A 626 -35.40 21.73 -8.20
CA ILE A 626 -34.74 20.70 -7.40
C ILE A 626 -34.09 19.73 -8.37
N TYR A 627 -32.83 19.37 -8.14
CA TYR A 627 -32.19 18.24 -8.80
C TYR A 627 -31.43 17.38 -7.80
N VAL A 628 -31.35 16.09 -8.10
CA VAL A 628 -30.68 15.07 -7.30
C VAL A 628 -29.88 14.16 -8.23
N ALA A 629 -28.69 13.77 -7.79
CA ALA A 629 -27.82 12.88 -8.54
C ALA A 629 -27.12 11.88 -7.62
N LEU A 630 -26.98 10.66 -8.13
CA LEU A 630 -26.10 9.64 -7.59
C LEU A 630 -24.81 9.63 -8.42
N THR A 631 -23.66 9.65 -7.76
CA THR A 631 -22.36 9.68 -8.43
C THR A 631 -21.44 8.60 -7.90
N ASP A 632 -20.49 8.15 -8.72
CA ASP A 632 -19.44 7.20 -8.34
C ASP A 632 -18.03 7.77 -8.59
N GLY A 633 -17.01 6.92 -8.37
CA GLY A 633 -15.62 7.25 -8.61
C GLY A 633 -15.02 8.22 -7.58
N GLU A 634 -13.87 8.77 -7.92
CA GLU A 634 -13.07 9.58 -7.00
C GLU A 634 -13.67 10.97 -6.72
N GLY A 635 -14.50 11.49 -7.62
CA GLY A 635 -15.04 12.84 -7.52
C GLY A 635 -13.94 13.91 -7.59
N GLU A 636 -14.22 15.09 -7.03
CA GLU A 636 -13.32 16.24 -7.05
C GLU A 636 -12.79 16.54 -5.64
N GLU A 637 -11.49 16.76 -5.52
CA GLU A 637 -10.85 17.10 -4.25
C GLU A 637 -10.82 18.61 -4.02
N PHE A 638 -11.15 19.03 -2.80
CA PHE A 638 -10.91 20.38 -2.31
C PHE A 638 -10.46 20.32 -0.85
N ASN A 639 -9.28 20.88 -0.54
CA ASN A 639 -8.67 20.89 0.79
C ASN A 639 -8.66 19.51 1.48
N GLY A 640 -8.27 18.46 0.76
CA GLY A 640 -8.19 17.09 1.30
C GLY A 640 -9.53 16.37 1.49
N THR A 641 -10.66 16.98 1.10
CA THR A 641 -11.99 16.34 1.11
C THR A 641 -12.49 16.13 -0.32
N ARG A 642 -13.08 14.97 -0.61
CA ARG A 642 -13.62 14.63 -1.94
C ARG A 642 -15.13 14.79 -2.01
N TRP A 643 -15.57 15.51 -3.03
CA TRP A 643 -16.97 15.85 -3.34
C TRP A 643 -17.40 15.16 -4.63
N SER A 644 -18.70 14.97 -4.84
CA SER A 644 -19.23 14.54 -6.15
C SER A 644 -18.84 15.53 -7.25
N PHE A 645 -18.89 16.82 -6.92
CA PHE A 645 -18.52 17.91 -7.82
C PHE A 645 -18.22 19.18 -6.99
N VAL A 646 -17.27 20.00 -7.43
CA VAL A 646 -17.01 21.32 -6.83
C VAL A 646 -17.46 22.40 -7.79
N ILE A 647 -18.57 23.07 -7.45
CA ILE A 647 -19.01 24.28 -8.15
C ILE A 647 -18.04 25.41 -7.86
N LYS A 648 -17.65 26.14 -8.91
CA LYS A 648 -16.88 27.38 -8.80
C LYS A 648 -17.51 28.46 -9.65
N THR A 649 -18.29 29.31 -9.00
CA THR A 649 -19.07 30.36 -9.66
C THR A 649 -18.21 31.41 -10.38
N LYS A 650 -16.99 31.70 -9.89
CA LYS A 650 -16.05 32.63 -10.57
C LYS A 650 -15.58 32.09 -11.92
N GLU A 651 -15.34 30.79 -12.00
CA GLU A 651 -14.88 30.08 -13.21
C GLU A 651 -16.05 29.66 -14.12
N SER A 652 -17.30 29.98 -13.75
CA SER A 652 -18.51 29.44 -14.40
C SER A 652 -18.54 27.91 -14.49
N LYS A 653 -17.97 27.24 -13.48
CA LYS A 653 -17.94 25.78 -13.39
C LYS A 653 -19.17 25.28 -12.63
N PHE A 654 -20.10 24.68 -13.36
CA PHE A 654 -21.37 24.16 -12.84
C PHE A 654 -21.52 22.67 -13.09
N PHE A 655 -22.36 22.02 -12.27
CA PHE A 655 -22.61 20.59 -12.38
C PHE A 655 -23.29 20.26 -13.71
N ASP A 656 -22.78 19.25 -14.42
CA ASP A 656 -23.37 18.72 -15.64
C ASP A 656 -24.07 17.39 -15.34
N LYS A 657 -25.39 17.35 -15.54
CA LYS A 657 -26.19 16.12 -15.39
C LYS A 657 -25.72 14.99 -16.30
N ASN A 658 -25.02 15.29 -17.40
CA ASN A 658 -24.47 14.33 -18.33
C ASN A 658 -23.04 13.89 -18.01
N GLY A 659 -22.46 14.38 -16.90
CA GLY A 659 -21.11 14.04 -16.47
C GLY A 659 -20.86 12.53 -16.37
N ALA A 660 -19.62 12.12 -16.65
CA ALA A 660 -19.23 10.71 -16.69
C ALA A 660 -19.42 10.00 -15.35
N ASN A 661 -19.23 10.70 -14.23
CA ASN A 661 -19.41 10.19 -12.87
C ASN A 661 -20.87 10.13 -12.41
N VAL A 662 -21.84 10.59 -13.22
CA VAL A 662 -23.27 10.54 -12.87
C VAL A 662 -23.84 9.17 -13.19
N VAL A 663 -24.26 8.45 -12.15
CA VAL A 663 -24.89 7.12 -12.22
C VAL A 663 -26.39 7.25 -12.48
N ALA A 664 -27.05 8.12 -11.72
CA ALA A 664 -28.47 8.41 -11.87
C ALA A 664 -28.74 9.90 -11.61
N TYR A 665 -29.76 10.45 -12.26
CA TYR A 665 -30.13 11.85 -12.13
C TYR A 665 -31.65 12.02 -12.17
N GLY A 666 -32.17 13.00 -11.43
CA GLY A 666 -33.55 13.44 -11.57
C GLY A 666 -33.67 14.92 -11.23
N ASP A 667 -34.57 15.63 -11.92
CA ASP A 667 -34.87 17.02 -11.63
C ASP A 667 -36.35 17.36 -11.79
N LYS A 668 -36.74 18.48 -11.18
CA LYS A 668 -38.04 19.10 -11.37
C LYS A 668 -37.88 20.61 -11.33
N ILE A 669 -38.46 21.26 -12.34
CA ILE A 669 -38.49 22.71 -12.49
C ILE A 669 -39.92 23.18 -12.28
N TRP A 670 -40.09 24.18 -11.42
CA TRP A 670 -41.35 24.89 -11.24
C TRP A 670 -41.28 26.20 -12.01
N GLU A 671 -42.00 26.26 -13.14
CA GLU A 671 -42.04 27.46 -14.00
C GLU A 671 -43.02 28.53 -13.52
N ALA A 672 -43.86 28.20 -12.54
CA ALA A 672 -44.85 29.08 -11.92
C ALA A 672 -45.05 28.69 -10.46
N SER A 673 -45.73 29.55 -9.70
CA SER A 673 -46.13 29.26 -8.32
C SER A 673 -46.95 27.98 -8.22
N THR A 674 -46.78 27.23 -7.12
CA THR A 674 -47.65 26.10 -6.80
C THR A 674 -49.09 26.59 -6.58
N GLU A 675 -50.07 25.84 -7.07
CA GLU A 675 -51.48 26.23 -7.00
C GLU A 675 -52.04 26.09 -5.57
N GLY A 676 -52.60 27.17 -5.02
CA GLY A 676 -53.29 27.16 -3.74
C GLY A 676 -52.43 27.49 -2.52
N GLU A 677 -52.91 27.12 -1.33
CA GLU A 677 -52.25 27.33 -0.04
C GLU A 677 -51.58 26.04 0.47
N GLY A 678 -50.61 26.16 1.37
CA GLY A 678 -49.90 25.02 1.95
C GLY A 678 -48.78 24.44 1.09
N MET A 679 -48.32 23.27 1.49
CA MET A 679 -47.26 22.48 0.86
C MET A 679 -47.87 21.38 -0.02
N HIS A 680 -47.24 21.06 -1.13
CA HIS A 680 -47.69 20.09 -2.12
C HIS A 680 -46.66 18.97 -2.27
N GLU A 681 -47.13 17.73 -2.34
CA GLU A 681 -46.27 16.58 -2.59
C GLU A 681 -45.65 16.69 -4.00
N PHE A 682 -44.39 16.30 -4.12
CA PHE A 682 -43.71 16.10 -5.38
C PHE A 682 -42.90 14.81 -5.37
N ILE A 683 -42.71 14.25 -6.57
CA ILE A 683 -41.86 13.09 -6.79
C ILE A 683 -40.93 13.39 -7.98
N ILE A 684 -39.65 13.05 -7.83
CA ILE A 684 -38.60 13.14 -8.84
C ILE A 684 -38.04 11.74 -9.04
N PRO A 685 -38.39 11.03 -10.12
CA PRO A 685 -37.81 9.72 -10.41
C PRO A 685 -36.33 9.86 -10.75
N PHE A 686 -35.53 8.87 -10.38
CA PHE A 686 -34.14 8.75 -10.83
C PHE A 686 -34.10 8.09 -12.21
N GLU A 687 -33.52 8.77 -13.18
CA GLU A 687 -33.11 8.18 -14.44
C GLU A 687 -31.71 7.56 -14.28
N TYR A 688 -31.64 6.24 -14.19
CA TYR A 688 -30.38 5.50 -14.14
C TYR A 688 -29.75 5.41 -15.53
N LYS A 689 -28.54 5.94 -15.67
CA LYS A 689 -27.74 5.78 -16.90
C LYS A 689 -27.09 4.41 -17.01
N SER A 690 -26.92 3.75 -15.87
CA SER A 690 -26.39 2.38 -15.77
C SER A 690 -27.00 1.70 -14.55
N MET A 691 -27.50 0.49 -14.76
CA MET A 691 -28.00 -0.37 -13.67
C MET A 691 -26.86 -1.15 -12.98
N GLU A 692 -25.66 -1.15 -13.59
CA GLU A 692 -24.50 -1.91 -13.13
C GLU A 692 -23.58 -1.09 -12.22
N ARG A 693 -23.59 0.23 -12.36
CA ARG A 693 -22.75 1.13 -11.55
C ARG A 693 -23.36 1.35 -10.18
N ILE A 694 -22.53 1.26 -9.16
CA ILE A 694 -22.91 1.47 -7.76
C ILE A 694 -22.41 2.85 -7.34
N PRO A 695 -23.30 3.76 -6.91
CA PRO A 695 -22.88 5.08 -6.47
C PRO A 695 -22.08 5.00 -5.16
N ASN A 696 -21.21 5.98 -4.94
CA ASN A 696 -20.54 6.17 -3.66
C ASN A 696 -20.86 7.53 -3.00
N ARG A 697 -21.61 8.40 -3.69
CA ARG A 697 -22.10 9.68 -3.16
C ARG A 697 -23.49 10.03 -3.71
N ILE A 698 -24.24 10.79 -2.93
CA ILE A 698 -25.49 11.46 -3.33
C ILE A 698 -25.32 12.95 -3.20
N MET A 699 -25.85 13.69 -4.16
CA MET A 699 -25.99 15.15 -4.09
C MET A 699 -27.42 15.56 -4.43
N LEU A 700 -27.89 16.61 -3.78
CA LEU A 700 -29.17 17.24 -4.04
C LEU A 700 -28.97 18.74 -3.94
N VAL A 701 -29.58 19.50 -4.85
CA VAL A 701 -29.62 20.96 -4.80
C VAL A 701 -31.05 21.40 -5.05
N ALA A 702 -31.53 22.32 -4.22
CA ALA A 702 -32.76 23.05 -4.46
C ALA A 702 -32.51 24.55 -4.43
N ALA A 703 -33.16 25.27 -5.33
CA ALA A 703 -33.03 26.72 -5.46
C ALA A 703 -34.37 27.37 -5.82
N ALA A 704 -34.69 28.48 -5.13
CA ALA A 704 -35.85 29.31 -5.43
C ALA A 704 -35.70 30.09 -6.76
N SER A 705 -34.46 30.22 -7.27
CA SER A 705 -34.17 30.80 -8.58
C SER A 705 -33.13 29.92 -9.28
N GLN A 706 -33.53 29.26 -10.36
CA GLN A 706 -32.74 28.28 -11.11
C GLN A 706 -31.40 28.83 -11.58
N PHE A 707 -31.35 30.11 -11.96
CA PHE A 707 -30.15 30.77 -12.50
C PHE A 707 -29.43 31.66 -11.48
N GLY A 708 -29.68 31.44 -10.19
CA GLY A 708 -29.10 32.26 -9.13
C GLY A 708 -27.59 32.18 -9.00
N ASP A 709 -27.00 31.09 -9.48
CA ASP A 709 -25.56 30.87 -9.62
C ASP A 709 -24.92 31.75 -10.72
N TYR A 710 -25.72 32.25 -11.67
CA TYR A 710 -25.38 33.34 -12.61
C TYR A 710 -25.77 34.73 -12.09
N PHE A 711 -26.19 34.83 -10.82
CA PHE A 711 -26.72 36.05 -10.20
C PHE A 711 -27.99 36.58 -10.90
N GLN A 712 -28.79 35.69 -11.48
CA GLN A 712 -30.03 36.03 -12.19
C GLN A 712 -31.26 35.38 -11.56
N GLY A 713 -32.35 36.14 -11.40
CA GLY A 713 -33.60 35.66 -10.82
C GLY A 713 -34.49 36.78 -10.27
N SER A 714 -35.46 36.41 -9.45
CA SER A 714 -36.35 37.35 -8.76
C SER A 714 -36.09 37.39 -7.26
N THR A 715 -35.98 38.59 -6.68
CA THR A 715 -35.99 38.76 -5.21
C THR A 715 -37.36 38.47 -4.58
N GLY A 716 -38.39 38.24 -5.40
CA GLY A 716 -39.71 37.81 -4.97
C GLY A 716 -39.90 36.29 -4.92
N SER A 717 -38.92 35.52 -5.40
CA SER A 717 -39.01 34.05 -5.44
C SER A 717 -38.72 33.43 -4.08
N VAL A 718 -39.62 32.53 -3.65
CA VAL A 718 -39.51 31.82 -2.38
C VAL A 718 -39.91 30.36 -2.56
N MET A 719 -39.11 29.45 -2.03
CA MET A 719 -39.36 28.02 -1.99
C MET A 719 -39.36 27.52 -0.54
N TRP A 720 -40.34 26.71 -0.17
CA TRP A 720 -40.34 25.96 1.09
C TRP A 720 -40.20 24.48 0.77
N LEU A 721 -39.35 23.77 1.51
CA LEU A 721 -39.12 22.33 1.39
C LEU A 721 -39.29 21.65 2.72
N ASP A 722 -39.90 20.47 2.69
CA ASP A 722 -40.16 19.66 3.89
C ASP A 722 -40.26 18.17 3.56
N ASP A 723 -39.99 17.33 4.56
CA ASP A 723 -40.12 15.88 4.56
C ASP A 723 -39.57 15.18 3.30
N LEU A 724 -38.29 15.39 2.98
CA LEU A 724 -37.65 14.69 1.86
C LEU A 724 -37.38 13.22 2.19
N GLU A 725 -37.73 12.34 1.26
CA GLU A 725 -37.61 10.88 1.39
C GLU A 725 -37.10 10.23 0.09
N LEU A 726 -36.22 9.25 0.24
CA LEU A 726 -35.77 8.41 -0.87
C LEU A 726 -36.64 7.15 -0.95
N ILE A 727 -37.21 6.88 -2.12
CA ILE A 727 -38.07 5.73 -2.38
C ILE A 727 -37.24 4.60 -2.95
N TYR A 728 -37.21 3.45 -2.28
CA TYR A 728 -36.44 2.27 -2.70
C TYR A 728 -37.30 1.15 -3.25
N GLU A 729 -38.57 1.09 -2.83
CA GLU A 729 -39.49 0.03 -3.20
C GLU A 729 -40.40 0.50 -4.33
N GLU A 730 -40.50 -0.28 -5.39
CA GLU A 730 -41.36 0.04 -6.55
C GLU A 730 -42.85 0.11 -6.16
N SER A 731 -43.25 -0.67 -5.15
CA SER A 731 -44.60 -0.62 -4.56
C SER A 731 -44.95 0.73 -3.95
N LYS A 732 -43.97 1.56 -3.61
CA LYS A 732 -44.15 2.92 -3.06
C LYS A 732 -44.15 4.00 -4.14
N LEU A 733 -43.85 3.67 -5.39
CA LEU A 733 -43.98 4.60 -6.51
C LEU A 733 -45.46 4.74 -6.91
N PRO A 734 -45.87 5.93 -7.39
CA PRO A 734 -47.15 6.13 -8.08
C PRO A 734 -47.29 5.18 -9.28
N GLU A 735 -48.52 4.77 -9.60
CA GLU A 735 -48.79 3.80 -10.67
C GLU A 735 -48.24 4.23 -12.05
N ASN A 736 -48.23 5.53 -12.34
CA ASN A 736 -47.68 6.08 -13.58
C ASN A 736 -46.14 6.10 -13.64
N LEU A 737 -45.46 5.72 -12.56
CA LEU A 737 -44.00 5.64 -12.44
C LEU A 737 -43.51 4.21 -12.13
N ARG A 738 -44.42 3.23 -12.07
CA ARG A 738 -44.08 1.81 -11.88
C ARG A 738 -43.73 1.13 -13.20
#